data_AF-A0A8X6IGC4-F1
#
_entry.id   AF-A0A8X6IGC4-F1
#
_cell.length_a   1.000
_cell.length_b   1.000
_cell.length_c   1.000
_cell.angle_alpha   90.00
_cell.angle_beta   90.00
_cell.angle_gamma   90.00
#
_symmetry.space_group_name_H-M   'P 1'
#
loop_
_entity.id
_entity.type
_entity.pdbx_description
1 polymer ?
#
loop_
_entity_poly.entity_id
_entity_poly.type
_entity_poly.pdbx_seq_one_letter_code
_entity_poly.pdbx_strand_id
1 'polypeptide(L)'
;VDVVLNSLADDKFQASIRCIAKNGRFIEIGKYDLSLDREIGLKIFLKNISFHAIVLDELFDSEEILPVLRMIQDDMRTGAIKPLDRTLFDRNSVEDAFKYMTKGIHVGKILLKIRDEETEAYNIPKRFMLPAVPDTQFYYNKVYIIIGGLGGFGMEVTKWMIRKGAKNLILTSRYGIRTSYHHFCLKKWQTQGINVQVSTLNASIKSEAETLLRNASCIAPVGGIFNSAMVLNDAFMNCQTPDTFKNVCAPKADATVYLDELTRKLCPSLDYFICFSSVSCGRGNAGQTNYGYANSVMDRICEERKSAGLHGLSIQWGIIGEVGKAQRDFGTDFTMNGLMAQSVNSCLDALDIFCQQDNPVVTSYVTSELTQKADQKDDQKNKMTQFIKILGYDDMSQIDTKRNLGEMGLDSFIKVETKDFIEFHSGSILSLQEIQGMNLEDIKALLDRSDRETDMQQVPTKDIKLPPTLLFKDPIITINKDAPGEPIFILDIGDVDVNNFQSIAKALNRPVHALVWTKEAAFTDMKTLASWYLKIIQNTVKGPFHIVGHSLGGIVAFEMALQCEKTQTALKTITLLNCSNDIISVLKKEDTRHKNSEVIALCKFVEQFTDGDVSVLREELMKHASQSQRIQTVLNYITSSCQITNENDIHCAICSYLQKQKLVEIYTPTSKLLLDINIIESSGMALAPDISEIKELFIEVCSGKISVHKLSYSKHLSTEEDKEQLFKALKKIV
;
A
#
# COMPACT_ATOMS: atom_id res chain seq x y z
N VAL A 1 -11.04 8.49 -51.50
CA VAL A 1 -11.91 7.29 -51.34
C VAL A 1 -13.06 7.60 -50.40
N ASP A 2 -14.19 6.91 -50.53
CA ASP A 2 -15.38 7.14 -49.70
C ASP A 2 -15.27 6.53 -48.31
N VAL A 3 -14.52 5.43 -48.18
CA VAL A 3 -14.22 4.78 -46.90
C VAL A 3 -12.73 4.48 -46.84
N VAL A 4 -12.11 4.79 -45.70
CA VAL A 4 -10.75 4.36 -45.36
C VAL A 4 -10.84 3.42 -44.17
N LEU A 5 -10.30 2.20 -44.30
CA LEU A 5 -10.10 1.30 -43.16
C LEU A 5 -8.60 1.32 -42.81
N ASN A 6 -8.24 2.02 -41.75
CA ASN A 6 -6.86 2.24 -41.35
C ASN A 6 -6.46 1.34 -40.16
N SER A 7 -5.26 0.80 -40.24
CA SER A 7 -4.56 0.10 -39.14
C SER A 7 -3.09 0.52 -39.04
N LEU A 8 -2.69 1.55 -39.80
CA LEU A 8 -1.32 2.04 -39.89
C LEU A 8 -1.08 3.18 -38.90
N ALA A 9 0.17 3.34 -38.48
CA ALA A 9 0.59 4.32 -37.48
C ALA A 9 1.27 5.58 -38.07
N ASP A 10 1.43 6.62 -37.26
CA ASP A 10 2.29 7.78 -37.50
C ASP A 10 1.98 8.54 -38.80
N ASP A 11 2.99 8.81 -39.62
CA ASP A 11 2.86 9.56 -40.86
C ASP A 11 1.91 8.85 -41.83
N LYS A 12 1.78 7.52 -41.74
CA LYS A 12 0.86 6.73 -42.56
C LYS A 12 -0.58 6.92 -42.10
N PHE A 13 -0.85 7.07 -40.80
CA PHE A 13 -2.17 7.46 -40.30
C PHE A 13 -2.59 8.83 -40.87
N GLN A 14 -1.70 9.83 -40.77
CA GLN A 14 -1.97 11.16 -41.32
C GLN A 14 -2.11 11.14 -42.85
N ALA A 15 -1.35 10.30 -43.55
CA ALA A 15 -1.50 10.10 -44.99
C ALA A 15 -2.85 9.48 -45.35
N SER A 16 -3.28 8.44 -44.64
CA SER A 16 -4.59 7.82 -44.77
C SER A 16 -5.73 8.84 -44.64
N ILE A 17 -5.65 9.75 -43.66
CA ILE A 17 -6.66 10.80 -43.46
C ILE A 17 -6.77 11.70 -44.70
N ARG A 18 -5.65 12.04 -45.35
CA ARG A 18 -5.67 12.91 -46.54
C ARG A 18 -6.36 12.25 -47.74
N CYS A 19 -6.40 10.93 -47.80
CA CYS A 19 -7.01 10.16 -48.89
C CYS A 19 -8.56 10.18 -48.89
N ILE A 20 -9.19 10.69 -47.82
CA ILE A 20 -10.65 10.71 -47.71
C ILE A 20 -11.30 11.76 -48.64
N ALA A 21 -12.36 11.34 -49.32
CA ALA A 21 -13.18 12.17 -50.18
C ALA A 21 -14.20 13.00 -49.36
N LYS A 22 -14.90 13.93 -50.03
CA LYS A 22 -16.00 14.69 -49.42
C LYS A 22 -17.13 13.73 -49.03
N ASN A 23 -17.71 13.91 -47.84
CA ASN A 23 -18.70 13.00 -47.23
C ASN A 23 -18.19 11.57 -46.93
N GLY A 24 -16.87 11.36 -46.92
CA GLY A 24 -16.28 10.05 -46.64
C GLY A 24 -16.30 9.67 -45.15
N ARG A 25 -16.04 8.39 -44.88
CA ARG A 25 -15.91 7.82 -43.53
C ARG A 25 -14.50 7.28 -43.29
N PHE A 26 -13.89 7.69 -42.20
CA PHE A 26 -12.61 7.16 -41.75
C PHE A 26 -12.87 6.14 -40.64
N ILE A 27 -12.39 4.92 -40.81
CA ILE A 27 -12.55 3.82 -39.86
C ILE A 27 -11.16 3.47 -39.34
N GLU A 28 -10.90 3.82 -38.08
CA GLU A 28 -9.65 3.50 -37.39
C GLU A 28 -9.82 2.22 -36.58
N ILE A 29 -9.04 1.18 -36.90
CA ILE A 29 -8.96 -0.06 -36.12
C ILE A 29 -7.60 -0.22 -35.43
N GLY A 30 -6.61 0.60 -35.79
CA GLY A 30 -5.32 0.69 -35.11
C GLY A 30 -5.47 1.40 -33.76
N LYS A 31 -4.73 0.93 -32.76
CA LYS A 31 -4.77 1.50 -31.40
C LYS A 31 -3.61 2.45 -31.08
N TYR A 32 -2.57 2.46 -31.92
CA TYR A 32 -1.33 3.21 -31.64
C TYR A 32 -1.57 4.72 -31.53
N ASP A 33 -2.03 5.38 -32.59
CA ASP A 33 -2.26 6.84 -32.58
C ASP A 33 -3.42 7.26 -31.65
N LEU A 34 -4.43 6.40 -31.48
CA LEU A 34 -5.50 6.63 -30.50
C LEU A 34 -4.98 6.64 -29.07
N SER A 35 -4.06 5.71 -28.76
CA SER A 35 -3.49 5.63 -27.42
C SER A 35 -2.65 6.86 -27.12
N LEU A 36 -1.81 7.31 -28.04
CA LEU A 36 -0.95 8.49 -27.89
C LEU A 36 -1.69 9.84 -27.96
N ASP A 37 -3.02 9.84 -27.99
CA ASP A 37 -3.88 11.03 -28.17
C ASP A 37 -3.40 11.94 -29.31
N ARG A 38 -3.10 11.34 -30.46
CA ARG A 38 -2.46 12.10 -31.54
C ARG A 38 -3.40 13.08 -32.19
N GLU A 39 -2.88 14.28 -32.45
CA GLU A 39 -3.66 15.36 -33.05
C GLU A 39 -4.21 15.02 -34.44
N ILE A 40 -5.49 15.34 -34.63
CA ILE A 40 -6.17 15.29 -35.93
C ILE A 40 -6.51 16.71 -36.36
N GLY A 41 -6.00 17.13 -37.51
CA GLY A 41 -6.26 18.47 -38.03
C GLY A 41 -7.72 18.70 -38.38
N LEU A 42 -8.43 19.53 -37.61
CA LEU A 42 -9.89 19.72 -37.73
C LEU A 42 -10.36 20.26 -39.10
N LYS A 43 -9.47 20.89 -39.86
CA LYS A 43 -9.76 21.41 -41.21
C LYS A 43 -10.31 20.33 -42.15
N ILE A 44 -9.93 19.06 -41.95
CA ILE A 44 -10.40 17.96 -42.79
C ILE A 44 -11.92 17.75 -42.68
N PHE A 45 -12.54 18.07 -41.54
CA PHE A 45 -13.98 17.94 -41.32
C PHE A 45 -14.81 18.93 -42.15
N LEU A 46 -14.19 19.97 -42.74
CA LEU A 46 -14.86 20.82 -43.75
C LEU A 46 -15.24 20.05 -45.03
N LYS A 47 -14.61 18.88 -45.25
CA LYS A 47 -15.04 17.93 -46.29
C LYS A 47 -16.32 17.16 -45.87
N ASN A 48 -16.94 17.50 -44.74
CA ASN A 48 -18.10 16.82 -44.16
C ASN A 48 -17.87 15.32 -43.94
N ILE A 49 -16.67 14.97 -43.46
CA ILE A 49 -16.31 13.57 -43.18
C ILE A 49 -16.79 13.13 -41.79
N SER A 50 -16.85 11.83 -41.57
CA SER A 50 -17.03 11.22 -40.24
C SER A 50 -15.81 10.38 -39.87
N PHE A 51 -15.37 10.47 -38.62
CA PHE A 51 -14.25 9.69 -38.08
C PHE A 51 -14.79 8.71 -37.04
N HIS A 52 -14.48 7.42 -37.20
CA HIS A 52 -14.95 6.34 -36.36
C HIS A 52 -13.74 5.56 -35.83
N ALA A 53 -13.48 5.65 -34.53
CA ALA A 53 -12.58 4.74 -33.84
C ALA A 53 -13.36 3.47 -33.45
N ILE A 54 -12.93 2.31 -33.92
CA ILE A 54 -13.60 1.03 -33.66
C ILE A 54 -12.72 0.17 -32.76
N VAL A 55 -13.20 -0.08 -31.55
CA VAL A 55 -12.60 -1.02 -30.59
C VAL A 55 -13.54 -2.21 -30.43
N LEU A 56 -13.29 -3.28 -31.19
CA LEU A 56 -14.17 -4.46 -31.19
C LEU A 56 -14.21 -5.15 -29.81
N ASP A 57 -13.16 -4.98 -29.01
CA ASP A 57 -13.05 -5.61 -27.68
C ASP A 57 -14.20 -5.19 -26.74
N GLU A 58 -14.65 -3.94 -26.82
CA GLU A 58 -15.76 -3.40 -26.00
C GLU A 58 -17.12 -3.96 -26.42
N LEU A 59 -17.22 -4.51 -27.63
CA LEU A 59 -18.45 -5.07 -28.16
C LEU A 59 -18.70 -6.50 -27.66
N PHE A 60 -17.66 -7.27 -27.34
CA PHE A 60 -17.83 -8.69 -27.00
C PHE A 60 -18.68 -8.94 -25.74
N ASP A 61 -18.66 -8.00 -24.79
CA ASP A 61 -19.42 -8.08 -23.55
C ASP A 61 -20.79 -7.37 -23.62
N SER A 62 -21.16 -6.81 -24.77
CA SER A 62 -22.39 -6.04 -24.95
C SER A 62 -23.44 -6.76 -25.81
N GLU A 63 -24.72 -6.43 -25.62
CA GLU A 63 -25.80 -6.95 -26.47
C GLU A 63 -25.72 -6.43 -27.91
N GLU A 64 -24.91 -5.40 -28.18
CA GLU A 64 -24.71 -4.80 -29.49
C GLU A 64 -23.89 -5.69 -30.44
N ILE A 65 -23.29 -6.79 -29.95
CA ILE A 65 -22.63 -7.77 -30.82
C ILE A 65 -23.63 -8.64 -31.59
N LEU A 66 -24.87 -8.79 -31.11
CA LEU A 66 -25.85 -9.71 -31.70
C LEU A 66 -26.18 -9.38 -33.16
N PRO A 67 -26.40 -8.11 -33.57
CA PRO A 67 -26.55 -7.76 -34.98
C PRO A 67 -25.31 -8.09 -35.83
N VAL A 68 -24.10 -7.86 -35.32
CA VAL A 68 -22.85 -8.15 -36.02
C VAL A 68 -22.70 -9.65 -36.26
N LEU A 69 -23.01 -10.48 -35.27
CA LEU A 69 -22.99 -11.95 -35.43
C LEU A 69 -24.00 -12.43 -36.48
N ARG A 70 -25.19 -11.82 -36.56
CA ARG A 70 -26.17 -12.13 -37.62
C ARG A 70 -25.63 -11.77 -39.00
N MET A 71 -25.03 -10.59 -39.14
CA MET A 71 -24.39 -10.19 -40.41
C MET A 71 -23.30 -11.18 -40.82
N ILE A 72 -22.41 -11.58 -39.90
CA ILE A 72 -21.37 -12.58 -40.17
C ILE A 72 -21.99 -13.90 -40.65
N GLN A 73 -23.07 -14.38 -40.01
CA GLN A 73 -23.74 -15.61 -40.43
C GLN A 73 -24.33 -15.51 -41.85
N ASP A 74 -24.97 -14.40 -42.18
CA ASP A 74 -25.54 -14.19 -43.51
C ASP A 74 -24.45 -14.03 -44.58
N ASP A 75 -23.36 -13.33 -44.26
CA ASP A 75 -22.21 -13.18 -45.15
C ASP A 75 -21.42 -14.49 -45.36
N MET A 76 -21.41 -15.39 -44.36
CA MET A 76 -20.92 -16.76 -44.53
C MET A 76 -21.83 -17.57 -45.45
N ARG A 77 -23.16 -17.43 -45.34
CA ARG A 77 -24.13 -18.14 -46.21
C ARG A 77 -24.06 -17.68 -47.67
N THR A 78 -23.88 -16.38 -47.90
CA THR A 78 -23.73 -15.83 -49.24
C THR A 78 -22.35 -16.11 -49.85
N GLY A 79 -21.40 -16.60 -49.04
CA GLY A 79 -20.02 -16.87 -49.44
C GLY A 79 -19.16 -15.61 -49.57
N ALA A 80 -19.62 -14.47 -49.03
CA ALA A 80 -18.84 -13.24 -48.93
C ALA A 80 -17.67 -13.41 -47.93
N ILE A 81 -17.90 -14.11 -46.81
CA ILE A 81 -16.85 -14.50 -45.87
C ILE A 81 -16.31 -15.89 -46.25
N LYS A 82 -14.98 -15.99 -46.42
CA LYS A 82 -14.26 -17.24 -46.72
C LYS A 82 -13.07 -17.41 -45.76
N PRO A 83 -12.64 -18.64 -45.47
CA PRO A 83 -11.43 -18.88 -44.69
C PRO A 83 -10.21 -18.22 -45.34
N LEU A 84 -9.34 -17.62 -44.52
CA LEU A 84 -8.05 -17.08 -44.95
C LEU A 84 -7.03 -18.20 -45.15
N ASP A 85 -5.96 -17.89 -45.90
CA ASP A 85 -4.76 -18.74 -45.90
C ASP A 85 -4.25 -18.92 -44.47
N ARG A 86 -3.76 -20.13 -44.16
CA ARG A 86 -3.35 -20.50 -42.81
C ARG A 86 -1.91 -20.98 -42.77
N THR A 87 -1.14 -20.41 -41.86
CA THR A 87 0.18 -20.94 -41.48
C THR A 87 0.01 -21.71 -40.18
N LEU A 88 0.32 -23.00 -40.20
CA LEU A 88 0.11 -23.90 -39.06
C LEU A 88 1.41 -24.14 -38.30
N PHE A 89 1.36 -23.95 -36.99
CA PHE A 89 2.40 -24.35 -36.06
C PHE A 89 1.86 -25.46 -35.15
N ASP A 90 2.71 -26.41 -34.77
CA ASP A 90 2.36 -27.41 -33.76
C ASP A 90 2.22 -26.73 -32.38
N ARG A 91 1.41 -27.32 -31.50
CA ARG A 91 1.23 -26.85 -30.12
C ARG A 91 2.53 -26.71 -29.31
N ASN A 92 3.59 -27.44 -29.68
CA ASN A 92 4.89 -27.32 -29.00
C ASN A 92 5.76 -26.19 -29.57
N SER A 93 5.37 -25.62 -30.71
CA SER A 93 6.08 -24.55 -31.43
C SER A 93 5.40 -23.19 -31.25
N VAL A 94 4.91 -22.92 -30.03
CA VAL A 94 4.26 -21.63 -29.70
C VAL A 94 5.22 -20.47 -29.91
N GLU A 95 6.46 -20.60 -29.41
CA GLU A 95 7.50 -19.58 -29.58
C GLU A 95 7.77 -19.29 -31.07
N ASP A 96 7.96 -20.34 -31.88
CA ASP A 96 8.19 -20.20 -33.32
C ASP A 96 7.03 -19.52 -34.04
N ALA A 97 5.79 -19.78 -33.61
CA ALA A 97 4.60 -19.15 -34.17
C ALA A 97 4.59 -17.63 -33.93
N PHE A 98 4.94 -17.20 -32.70
CA PHE A 98 5.09 -15.77 -32.38
C PHE A 98 6.27 -15.14 -33.12
N LYS A 99 7.43 -15.81 -33.16
CA LYS A 99 8.60 -15.36 -33.97
C LYS A 99 8.24 -15.13 -35.42
N TYR A 100 7.47 -16.04 -36.01
CA TYR A 100 7.01 -15.94 -37.38
C TYR A 100 6.01 -14.78 -37.57
N MET A 101 5.14 -14.54 -36.59
CA MET A 101 4.19 -13.42 -36.58
C MET A 101 4.93 -12.07 -36.59
N THR A 102 5.90 -11.88 -35.70
CA THR A 102 6.64 -10.60 -35.55
C THR A 102 7.42 -10.20 -36.80
N LYS A 103 7.86 -11.17 -37.62
CA LYS A 103 8.56 -10.89 -38.88
C LYS A 103 7.67 -10.19 -39.91
N GLY A 104 6.34 -10.24 -39.75
CA GLY A 104 5.40 -9.55 -40.66
C GLY A 104 5.36 -10.10 -42.08
N ILE A 105 5.93 -11.29 -42.32
CA ILE A 105 5.99 -11.93 -43.66
C ILE A 105 4.81 -12.87 -43.94
N HIS A 106 3.90 -13.03 -43.00
CA HIS A 106 2.78 -13.94 -43.11
C HIS A 106 1.65 -13.34 -43.95
N VAL A 107 0.95 -14.20 -44.69
CA VAL A 107 -0.30 -13.86 -45.38
C VAL A 107 -1.41 -14.72 -44.77
N GLY A 108 -2.54 -14.10 -44.44
CA GLY A 108 -3.66 -14.76 -43.79
C GLY A 108 -3.46 -14.90 -42.28
N LYS A 109 -3.76 -16.08 -41.71
CA LYS A 109 -3.79 -16.31 -40.26
C LYS A 109 -2.76 -17.34 -39.80
N ILE A 110 -2.09 -17.05 -38.69
CA ILE A 110 -1.22 -17.99 -37.99
C ILE A 110 -2.08 -18.75 -36.98
N LEU A 111 -2.02 -20.08 -37.02
CA LEU A 111 -2.83 -20.96 -36.17
C LEU A 111 -1.94 -21.96 -35.44
N LEU A 112 -2.23 -22.17 -34.15
CA LEU A 112 -1.62 -23.21 -33.34
C LEU A 112 -2.51 -24.45 -33.32
N LYS A 113 -1.94 -25.58 -33.76
CA LYS A 113 -2.63 -26.86 -33.82
C LYS A 113 -2.54 -27.59 -32.48
N ILE A 114 -3.56 -27.41 -31.64
CA ILE A 114 -3.65 -28.06 -30.32
C ILE A 114 -3.93 -29.56 -30.43
N ARG A 115 -4.79 -29.93 -31.38
CA ARG A 115 -5.20 -31.30 -31.67
C ARG A 115 -5.41 -31.47 -33.16
N ASP A 116 -5.24 -32.70 -33.65
CA ASP A 116 -5.76 -33.12 -34.93
C ASP A 116 -7.29 -33.05 -34.95
N GLU A 117 -7.84 -32.58 -36.07
CA GLU A 117 -9.26 -32.66 -36.36
C GLU A 117 -9.62 -34.14 -36.58
N GLU A 118 -10.70 -34.60 -35.96
CA GLU A 118 -11.20 -35.94 -36.16
C GLU A 118 -11.66 -36.16 -37.60
N THR A 119 -11.42 -37.36 -38.13
CA THR A 119 -11.76 -37.72 -39.51
C THR A 119 -13.26 -37.83 -39.76
N GLU A 120 -14.07 -37.91 -38.71
CA GLU A 120 -15.53 -38.00 -38.79
C GLU A 120 -16.16 -36.72 -38.24
N ALA A 121 -17.18 -36.22 -38.94
CA ALA A 121 -17.85 -34.95 -38.62
C ALA A 121 -18.55 -34.92 -37.25
N TYR A 122 -18.86 -36.09 -36.67
CA TYR A 122 -19.49 -36.22 -35.36
C TYR A 122 -18.79 -37.29 -34.55
N ASN A 123 -17.92 -36.88 -33.63
CA ASN A 123 -17.20 -37.79 -32.75
C ASN A 123 -17.17 -37.31 -31.30
N ILE A 124 -17.09 -38.24 -30.36
CA ILE A 124 -16.86 -37.92 -28.95
C ILE A 124 -15.40 -37.46 -28.82
N PRO A 125 -15.12 -36.24 -28.31
CA PRO A 125 -13.76 -35.75 -28.18
C PRO A 125 -12.90 -36.69 -27.35
N LYS A 126 -11.78 -37.14 -27.90
CA LYS A 126 -10.81 -37.95 -27.13
C LYS A 126 -10.12 -37.05 -26.09
N ARG A 127 -10.08 -37.51 -24.84
CA ARG A 127 -9.27 -36.89 -23.79
C ARG A 127 -7.79 -37.15 -24.10
N PHE A 128 -6.95 -36.15 -23.92
CA PHE A 128 -5.51 -36.29 -24.02
C PHE A 128 -4.84 -35.42 -22.95
N MET A 129 -3.63 -35.82 -22.56
CA MET A 129 -2.85 -35.11 -21.55
C MET A 129 -1.93 -34.11 -22.22
N LEU A 130 -1.81 -32.93 -21.62
CA LEU A 130 -0.86 -31.90 -22.02
C LEU A 130 0.10 -31.63 -20.86
N PRO A 131 1.42 -31.58 -21.12
CA PRO A 131 2.35 -30.97 -20.20
C PRO A 131 1.94 -29.51 -19.98
N ALA A 132 1.78 -29.13 -18.72
CA ALA A 132 1.44 -27.78 -18.32
C ALA A 132 2.22 -27.43 -17.06
N VAL A 133 2.49 -26.13 -16.85
CA VAL A 133 3.02 -25.64 -15.59
C VAL A 133 1.91 -25.77 -14.54
N PRO A 134 2.15 -26.46 -13.41
CA PRO A 134 1.15 -26.59 -12.37
C PRO A 134 0.85 -25.23 -11.71
N ASP A 135 -0.43 -25.02 -11.38
CA ASP A 135 -0.94 -23.76 -10.83
C ASP A 135 -1.97 -24.07 -9.72
N THR A 136 -1.75 -23.56 -8.51
CA THR A 136 -2.64 -23.83 -7.37
C THR A 136 -3.94 -23.05 -7.54
N GLN A 137 -5.05 -23.78 -7.61
CA GLN A 137 -6.38 -23.20 -7.74
C GLN A 137 -7.27 -23.62 -6.56
N PHE A 138 -8.18 -22.73 -6.16
CA PHE A 138 -9.13 -22.96 -5.08
C PHE A 138 -10.54 -23.15 -5.64
N TYR A 139 -11.20 -24.22 -5.19
CA TYR A 139 -12.54 -24.55 -5.62
C TYR A 139 -13.55 -23.55 -5.06
N TYR A 140 -14.32 -22.93 -5.96
CA TYR A 140 -15.35 -21.95 -5.61
C TYR A 140 -16.45 -22.50 -4.68
N ASN A 141 -16.65 -23.83 -4.67
CA ASN A 141 -17.66 -24.54 -3.88
C ASN A 141 -17.10 -25.13 -2.57
N LYS A 142 -15.91 -24.72 -2.14
CA LYS A 142 -15.33 -25.08 -0.83
C LYS A 142 -15.13 -23.85 0.04
N VAL A 143 -14.94 -24.08 1.35
CA VAL A 143 -14.64 -23.04 2.35
C VAL A 143 -13.21 -23.15 2.80
N TYR A 144 -12.55 -22.00 2.91
CA TYR A 144 -11.16 -21.87 3.33
C TYR A 144 -11.04 -21.08 4.63
N ILE A 145 -10.32 -21.62 5.61
CA ILE A 145 -10.19 -21.03 6.94
C ILE A 145 -8.77 -20.52 7.11
N ILE A 146 -8.61 -19.23 7.38
CA ILE A 146 -7.31 -18.62 7.70
C ILE A 146 -7.30 -18.22 9.18
N ILE A 147 -6.57 -18.98 10.00
CA ILE A 147 -6.37 -18.69 11.41
C ILE A 147 -5.41 -17.53 11.52
N GLY A 148 -5.84 -16.41 12.13
CA GLY A 148 -5.08 -15.16 12.10
C GLY A 148 -5.22 -14.39 10.78
N GLY A 149 -6.30 -14.61 10.04
CA GLY A 149 -6.53 -14.04 8.70
C GLY A 149 -6.60 -12.51 8.62
N LEU A 150 -6.83 -11.82 9.75
CA LEU A 150 -6.75 -10.34 9.83
C LEU A 150 -5.34 -9.82 10.19
N GLY A 151 -4.33 -10.69 10.28
CA GLY A 151 -2.93 -10.29 10.36
C GLY A 151 -2.42 -9.80 9.00
N GLY A 152 -1.30 -9.07 8.96
CA GLY A 152 -0.73 -8.52 7.72
C GLY A 152 -0.58 -9.57 6.62
N PHE A 153 0.23 -10.59 6.86
CA PHE A 153 0.41 -11.70 5.92
C PHE A 153 -0.87 -12.52 5.69
N GLY A 154 -1.71 -12.71 6.73
CA GLY A 154 -2.99 -13.42 6.59
C GLY A 154 -3.96 -12.73 5.61
N MET A 155 -3.97 -11.40 5.57
CA MET A 155 -4.76 -10.61 4.62
C MET A 155 -4.24 -10.78 3.18
N GLU A 156 -2.93 -10.84 2.99
CA GLU A 156 -2.35 -11.02 1.66
C GLU A 156 -2.55 -12.45 1.14
N VAL A 157 -2.45 -13.46 2.00
CA VAL A 157 -2.86 -14.84 1.66
C VAL A 157 -4.34 -14.88 1.29
N THR A 158 -5.21 -14.18 2.02
CA THR A 158 -6.64 -14.08 1.67
C THR A 158 -6.85 -13.49 0.27
N LYS A 159 -6.16 -12.39 -0.07
CA LYS A 159 -6.22 -11.80 -1.42
C LYS A 159 -5.72 -12.77 -2.48
N TRP A 160 -4.61 -13.44 -2.23
CA TRP A 160 -4.04 -14.44 -3.14
C TRP A 160 -5.02 -15.58 -3.40
N MET A 161 -5.62 -16.14 -2.35
CA MET A 161 -6.62 -17.21 -2.48
C MET A 161 -7.84 -16.77 -3.31
N ILE A 162 -8.31 -15.54 -3.10
CA ILE A 162 -9.40 -14.95 -3.88
C ILE A 162 -9.03 -14.85 -5.37
N ARG A 163 -7.83 -14.37 -5.69
CA ARG A 163 -7.34 -14.30 -7.09
C ARG A 163 -7.24 -15.69 -7.72
N LYS A 164 -6.88 -16.70 -6.93
CA LYS A 164 -6.82 -18.12 -7.32
C LYS A 164 -8.17 -18.85 -7.24
N GLY A 165 -9.30 -18.11 -7.15
CA GLY A 165 -10.65 -18.67 -7.31
C GLY A 165 -11.45 -18.95 -6.03
N ALA A 166 -10.89 -18.73 -4.84
CA ALA A 166 -11.61 -18.94 -3.58
C ALA A 166 -12.79 -17.96 -3.43
N LYS A 167 -13.99 -18.50 -3.19
CA LYS A 167 -15.21 -17.68 -3.00
C LYS A 167 -15.76 -17.66 -1.57
N ASN A 168 -15.44 -18.66 -0.74
CA ASN A 168 -15.90 -18.74 0.64
C ASN A 168 -14.70 -18.79 1.58
N LEU A 169 -14.51 -17.75 2.39
CA LEU A 169 -13.40 -17.64 3.31
C LEU A 169 -13.87 -17.30 4.73
N ILE A 170 -13.24 -17.90 5.73
CA ILE A 170 -13.43 -17.57 7.15
C ILE A 170 -12.09 -17.11 7.71
N LEU A 171 -12.03 -15.85 8.12
CA LEU A 171 -10.84 -15.24 8.73
C LEU A 171 -11.03 -15.22 10.24
N THR A 172 -10.13 -15.86 11.00
CA THR A 172 -10.19 -15.77 12.46
C THR A 172 -9.33 -14.65 13.01
N SER A 173 -9.85 -13.94 14.01
CA SER A 173 -9.14 -12.89 14.73
C SER A 173 -9.76 -12.72 16.12
N ARG A 174 -8.93 -12.75 17.17
CA ARG A 174 -9.39 -12.59 18.57
C ARG A 174 -10.23 -11.33 18.80
N TYR A 175 -9.90 -10.26 18.10
CA TYR A 175 -10.53 -8.95 18.27
C TYR A 175 -11.45 -8.56 17.12
N GLY A 176 -11.62 -9.43 16.12
CA GLY A 176 -12.36 -9.09 14.91
C GLY A 176 -11.75 -7.95 14.10
N ILE A 177 -12.61 -7.19 13.42
CA ILE A 177 -12.26 -6.08 12.52
C ILE A 177 -11.89 -4.84 13.36
N ARG A 178 -10.73 -4.23 13.09
CA ARG A 178 -10.19 -3.10 13.88
C ARG A 178 -9.70 -1.91 13.06
N THR A 179 -9.45 -2.09 11.77
CA THR A 179 -8.84 -1.06 10.92
C THR A 179 -9.76 -0.72 9.75
N SER A 180 -9.67 0.52 9.27
CA SER A 180 -10.34 0.96 8.04
C SER A 180 -9.94 0.08 6.85
N TYR A 181 -8.68 -0.35 6.80
CA TYR A 181 -8.18 -1.28 5.80
C TYR A 181 -8.91 -2.64 5.81
N HIS A 182 -9.16 -3.23 6.98
CA HIS A 182 -9.95 -4.46 7.08
C HIS A 182 -11.37 -4.25 6.57
N HIS A 183 -12.02 -3.14 6.96
CA HIS A 183 -13.36 -2.79 6.47
C HIS A 183 -13.40 -2.61 4.96
N PHE A 184 -12.43 -1.88 4.40
CA PHE A 184 -12.31 -1.65 2.97
C PHE A 184 -12.16 -2.97 2.20
N CYS A 185 -11.21 -3.82 2.61
CA CYS A 185 -10.97 -5.10 1.93
C CYS A 185 -12.21 -6.01 1.97
N LEU A 186 -12.81 -6.19 3.16
CA LEU A 186 -13.99 -7.03 3.32
C LEU A 186 -15.17 -6.50 2.49
N LYS A 187 -15.40 -5.18 2.48
CA LYS A 187 -16.45 -4.57 1.67
C LYS A 187 -16.19 -4.76 0.19
N LYS A 188 -14.95 -4.57 -0.26
CA LYS A 188 -14.53 -4.77 -1.66
C LYS A 188 -14.78 -6.21 -2.11
N TRP A 189 -14.38 -7.20 -1.33
CA TRP A 189 -14.62 -8.61 -1.67
C TRP A 189 -16.11 -8.97 -1.69
N GLN A 190 -16.88 -8.44 -0.74
CA GLN A 190 -18.34 -8.60 -0.75
C GLN A 190 -18.97 -8.02 -2.02
N THR A 191 -18.53 -6.83 -2.50
CA THR A 191 -19.02 -6.25 -3.75
C THR A 191 -18.63 -7.07 -4.99
N GLN A 192 -17.59 -7.90 -4.89
CA GLN A 192 -17.17 -8.84 -5.93
C GLN A 192 -17.89 -10.19 -5.85
N GLY A 193 -18.86 -10.35 -4.93
CA GLY A 193 -19.61 -11.60 -4.74
C GLY A 193 -18.83 -12.68 -3.98
N ILE A 194 -17.78 -12.30 -3.24
CA ILE A 194 -16.98 -13.22 -2.42
C ILE A 194 -17.53 -13.20 -0.99
N ASN A 195 -17.82 -14.38 -0.46
CA ASN A 195 -18.31 -14.57 0.90
C ASN A 195 -17.12 -14.67 1.88
N VAL A 196 -16.79 -13.54 2.53
CA VAL A 196 -15.75 -13.50 3.56
C VAL A 196 -16.38 -13.22 4.92
N GLN A 197 -16.23 -14.17 5.84
CA GLN A 197 -16.73 -14.07 7.22
C GLN A 197 -15.58 -13.91 8.20
N VAL A 198 -15.76 -13.04 9.19
CA VAL A 198 -14.81 -12.87 10.29
C VAL A 198 -15.34 -13.62 11.51
N SER A 199 -14.53 -14.51 12.07
CA SER A 199 -14.85 -15.24 13.29
C SER A 199 -13.91 -14.84 14.43
N THR A 200 -14.45 -14.68 15.62
CA THR A 200 -13.67 -14.43 16.85
C THR A 200 -13.33 -15.72 17.60
N LEU A 201 -13.73 -16.89 17.08
CA LEU A 201 -13.44 -18.19 17.68
C LEU A 201 -11.92 -18.46 17.70
N ASN A 202 -11.46 -18.97 18.83
CA ASN A 202 -10.06 -19.25 19.11
C ASN A 202 -9.73 -20.73 18.87
N ALA A 203 -8.97 -20.99 17.81
CA ALA A 203 -8.56 -22.36 17.45
C ALA A 203 -7.67 -23.06 18.48
N SER A 204 -7.07 -22.32 19.44
CA SER A 204 -6.32 -22.91 20.56
C SER A 204 -7.23 -23.49 21.66
N ILE A 205 -8.55 -23.41 21.50
CA ILE A 205 -9.53 -24.03 22.38
C ILE A 205 -10.28 -25.07 21.55
N LYS A 206 -10.15 -26.35 21.92
CA LYS A 206 -10.68 -27.49 21.12
C LYS A 206 -12.16 -27.35 20.76
N SER A 207 -13.01 -26.95 21.71
CA SER A 207 -14.45 -26.77 21.46
C SER A 207 -14.77 -25.63 20.50
N GLU A 208 -13.97 -24.56 20.51
CA GLU A 208 -14.12 -23.44 19.60
C GLU A 208 -13.59 -23.78 18.20
N ALA A 209 -12.47 -24.51 18.11
CA ALA A 209 -11.97 -25.05 16.85
C ALA A 209 -13.00 -26.00 16.20
N GLU A 210 -13.64 -26.85 16.98
CA GLU A 210 -14.72 -27.72 16.50
C GLU A 210 -15.92 -26.90 15.99
N THR A 211 -16.33 -25.89 16.75
CA THR A 211 -17.41 -24.97 16.35
C THR A 211 -17.08 -24.24 15.06
N LEU A 212 -15.84 -23.78 14.90
CA LEU A 212 -15.35 -23.13 13.68
C LEU A 212 -15.47 -24.04 12.46
N LEU A 213 -15.04 -25.31 12.57
CA LEU A 213 -15.12 -26.28 11.48
C LEU A 213 -16.57 -26.66 11.14
N ARG A 214 -17.43 -26.78 12.16
CA ARG A 214 -18.87 -27.05 11.96
C ARG A 214 -19.54 -25.88 11.24
N ASN A 215 -19.26 -24.65 11.66
CA ASN A 215 -19.78 -23.45 10.99
C ASN A 215 -19.31 -23.36 9.53
N ALA A 216 -18.04 -23.67 9.26
CA ALA A 216 -17.52 -23.72 7.90
C ALA A 216 -18.26 -24.78 7.06
N SER A 217 -18.48 -25.96 7.63
CA SER A 217 -19.17 -27.08 6.95
C SER A 217 -20.64 -26.78 6.64
N CYS A 218 -21.29 -25.88 7.38
CA CYS A 218 -22.63 -25.40 7.07
C CYS A 218 -22.69 -24.51 5.82
N ILE A 219 -21.57 -23.90 5.42
CA ILE A 219 -21.47 -23.08 4.21
C ILE A 219 -21.14 -23.97 3.01
N ALA A 220 -20.05 -24.74 3.10
CA ALA A 220 -19.62 -25.70 2.09
C ALA A 220 -18.56 -26.66 2.68
N PRO A 221 -18.18 -27.75 1.98
CA PRO A 221 -17.09 -28.60 2.44
C PRO A 221 -15.80 -27.82 2.67
N VAL A 222 -15.11 -28.07 3.79
CA VAL A 222 -13.84 -27.40 4.10
C VAL A 222 -12.77 -27.88 3.12
N GLY A 223 -12.22 -26.95 2.35
CA GLY A 223 -11.19 -27.21 1.34
C GLY A 223 -9.79 -26.88 1.81
N GLY A 224 -9.63 -25.97 2.78
CA GLY A 224 -8.30 -25.69 3.31
C GLY A 224 -8.28 -24.98 4.66
N ILE A 225 -7.20 -25.21 5.40
CA ILE A 225 -6.88 -24.54 6.66
C ILE A 225 -5.47 -23.99 6.59
N PHE A 226 -5.33 -22.70 6.88
CA PHE A 226 -4.08 -21.97 6.88
C PHE A 226 -3.85 -21.37 8.26
N ASN A 227 -2.84 -21.85 8.99
CA ASN A 227 -2.49 -21.28 10.29
C ASN A 227 -1.42 -20.20 10.15
N SER A 228 -1.84 -18.93 10.16
CA SER A 228 -0.97 -17.76 10.15
C SER A 228 -0.94 -17.02 11.49
N ALA A 229 -1.63 -17.54 12.52
CA ALA A 229 -1.71 -16.88 13.81
C ALA A 229 -0.37 -16.91 14.55
N MET A 230 -0.04 -15.77 15.16
CA MET A 230 1.20 -15.60 15.90
C MET A 230 1.00 -14.64 17.07
N VAL A 231 1.58 -15.02 18.20
CA VAL A 231 1.85 -14.17 19.36
C VAL A 231 3.32 -14.36 19.71
N LEU A 232 4.03 -13.28 20.03
CA LEU A 232 5.43 -13.31 20.44
C LEU A 232 5.55 -12.82 21.87
N ASN A 233 6.36 -13.53 22.66
CA ASN A 233 6.77 -13.16 24.01
C ASN A 233 8.27 -13.46 24.09
N ASP A 234 9.05 -12.63 23.40
CA ASP A 234 10.48 -12.82 23.23
C ASP A 234 11.20 -12.46 24.53
N ALA A 235 12.02 -13.37 25.02
CA ALA A 235 12.85 -13.21 26.20
C ALA A 235 13.95 -14.28 26.19
N PHE A 236 15.12 -13.95 26.72
CA PHE A 236 16.17 -14.94 26.97
C PHE A 236 15.66 -16.06 27.88
N MET A 237 16.26 -17.24 27.78
CA MET A 237 15.76 -18.46 28.45
C MET A 237 15.59 -18.29 29.98
N ASN A 238 16.49 -17.55 30.63
CA ASN A 238 16.42 -17.25 32.07
C ASN A 238 15.26 -16.30 32.45
N CYS A 239 14.69 -15.58 31.49
CA CYS A 239 13.56 -14.66 31.65
C CYS A 239 12.24 -15.26 31.14
N GLN A 240 12.25 -16.49 30.60
CA GLN A 240 11.04 -17.17 30.18
C GLN A 240 10.29 -17.77 31.37
N THR A 241 8.96 -17.79 31.29
CA THR A 241 8.07 -18.41 32.28
C THR A 241 7.18 -19.46 31.61
N PRO A 242 6.56 -20.38 32.38
CA PRO A 242 5.56 -21.29 31.83
C PRO A 242 4.41 -20.56 31.10
N ASP A 243 4.01 -19.38 31.57
CA ASP A 243 2.95 -18.59 30.95
C ASP A 243 3.39 -17.99 29.61
N THR A 244 4.64 -17.51 29.48
CA THR A 244 5.13 -17.01 28.19
C THR A 244 5.25 -18.13 27.16
N PHE A 245 5.61 -19.35 27.57
CA PHE A 245 5.55 -20.52 26.70
C PHE A 245 4.12 -20.85 26.29
N LYS A 246 3.20 -20.94 27.25
CA LYS A 246 1.78 -21.24 26.98
C LYS A 246 1.16 -20.23 26.01
N ASN A 247 1.42 -18.94 26.21
CA ASN A 247 0.88 -17.87 25.36
C ASN A 247 1.37 -17.95 23.91
N VAL A 248 2.64 -18.30 23.68
CA VAL A 248 3.22 -18.44 22.32
C VAL A 248 2.82 -19.76 21.66
N CYS A 249 2.69 -20.84 22.45
CA CYS A 249 2.29 -22.16 21.95
C CYS A 249 0.82 -22.19 21.53
N ALA A 250 -0.07 -21.52 22.27
CA ALA A 250 -1.51 -21.56 22.03
C ALA A 250 -1.93 -21.36 20.56
N PRO A 251 -1.59 -20.26 19.87
CA PRO A 251 -2.03 -20.02 18.49
C PRO A 251 -1.36 -20.93 17.44
N LYS A 252 -0.25 -21.60 17.78
CA LYS A 252 0.56 -22.37 16.84
C LYS A 252 0.51 -23.86 17.16
N ALA A 253 1.14 -24.30 18.25
CA ALA A 253 1.19 -25.69 18.66
C ALA A 253 -0.21 -26.22 19.01
N ASP A 254 -0.86 -25.65 20.03
CA ASP A 254 -2.13 -26.19 20.56
C ASP A 254 -3.23 -26.12 19.50
N ALA A 255 -3.35 -24.99 18.80
CA ALA A 255 -4.30 -24.84 17.70
C ALA A 255 -4.09 -25.88 16.60
N THR A 256 -2.84 -26.14 16.20
CA THR A 256 -2.53 -27.11 15.14
C THR A 256 -2.81 -28.54 15.59
N VAL A 257 -2.55 -28.89 16.86
CA VAL A 257 -2.91 -30.19 17.44
C VAL A 257 -4.42 -30.41 17.38
N TYR A 258 -5.22 -29.45 17.81
CA TYR A 258 -6.68 -29.59 17.80
C TYR A 258 -7.23 -29.61 16.38
N LEU A 259 -6.73 -28.76 15.49
CA LEU A 259 -7.15 -28.73 14.08
C LEU A 259 -6.78 -30.02 13.36
N ASP A 260 -5.61 -30.62 13.62
CA ASP A 260 -5.26 -31.92 13.05
C ASP A 260 -6.25 -33.01 13.49
N GLU A 261 -6.48 -33.14 14.79
CA GLU A 261 -7.40 -34.16 15.32
C GLU A 261 -8.83 -33.99 14.76
N LEU A 262 -9.33 -32.75 14.71
CA LEU A 262 -10.69 -32.46 14.28
C LEU A 262 -10.86 -32.58 12.77
N THR A 263 -9.89 -32.14 11.97
CA THR A 263 -9.98 -32.22 10.50
C THR A 263 -10.01 -33.64 9.99
N ARG A 264 -9.28 -34.56 10.64
CA ARG A 264 -9.34 -36.01 10.34
C ARG A 264 -10.75 -36.59 10.50
N LYS A 265 -11.57 -36.01 11.38
CA LYS A 265 -12.93 -36.47 11.70
C LYS A 265 -14.01 -35.72 10.92
N LEU A 266 -13.84 -34.40 10.75
CA LEU A 266 -14.89 -33.49 10.28
C LEU A 266 -14.69 -33.00 8.84
N CYS A 267 -13.49 -33.14 8.26
CA CYS A 267 -13.15 -32.54 6.97
C CYS A 267 -12.59 -33.57 5.97
N PRO A 268 -13.38 -34.55 5.50
CA PRO A 268 -12.91 -35.60 4.60
C PRO A 268 -12.51 -35.08 3.21
N SER A 269 -12.94 -33.87 2.84
CA SER A 269 -12.67 -33.22 1.55
C SER A 269 -11.58 -32.15 1.61
N LEU A 270 -10.76 -32.16 2.67
CA LEU A 270 -9.72 -31.16 2.89
C LEU A 270 -8.59 -31.34 1.89
N ASP A 271 -8.34 -30.32 1.07
CA ASP A 271 -7.24 -30.33 0.09
C ASP A 271 -5.95 -29.79 0.72
N TYR A 272 -6.06 -28.75 1.55
CA TYR A 272 -4.90 -28.04 2.11
C TYR A 272 -4.93 -27.97 3.64
N PHE A 273 -3.83 -28.34 4.26
CA PHE A 273 -3.53 -28.09 5.67
C PHE A 273 -2.13 -27.48 5.73
N ILE A 274 -2.08 -26.17 5.93
CA ILE A 274 -0.85 -25.37 5.79
C ILE A 274 -0.59 -24.60 7.08
N CYS A 275 0.62 -24.72 7.61
CA CYS A 275 1.09 -24.02 8.80
C CYS A 275 2.23 -23.08 8.44
N PHE A 276 2.14 -21.81 8.85
CA PHE A 276 3.26 -20.88 8.68
C PHE A 276 4.15 -20.94 9.90
N SER A 277 5.27 -21.64 9.73
CA SER A 277 6.39 -21.77 10.66
C SER A 277 7.41 -20.65 10.42
N SER A 278 8.61 -20.78 10.98
CA SER A 278 9.67 -19.78 10.81
C SER A 278 11.06 -20.43 10.86
N VAL A 279 12.02 -19.87 10.13
CA VAL A 279 13.45 -20.25 10.20
C VAL A 279 14.03 -20.22 11.62
N SER A 280 13.39 -19.49 12.55
CA SER A 280 13.73 -19.50 13.98
C SER A 280 13.64 -20.89 14.62
N CYS A 281 12.82 -21.82 14.10
CA CYS A 281 12.80 -23.20 14.59
C CYS A 281 13.93 -24.07 14.03
N GLY A 282 14.43 -23.74 12.83
CA GLY A 282 15.52 -24.47 12.17
C GLY A 282 16.90 -24.00 12.62
N ARG A 283 17.22 -22.71 12.41
CA ARG A 283 18.53 -22.12 12.74
C ARG A 283 18.63 -21.57 14.16
N GLY A 284 17.49 -21.42 14.83
CA GLY A 284 17.41 -20.75 16.13
C GLY A 284 17.36 -19.23 15.99
N ASN A 285 16.75 -18.58 16.98
CA ASN A 285 16.88 -17.15 17.21
C ASN A 285 16.97 -16.89 18.71
N ALA A 286 17.97 -16.10 19.12
CA ALA A 286 18.19 -15.81 20.53
C ALA A 286 17.00 -15.03 21.10
N GLY A 287 16.48 -15.46 22.26
CA GLY A 287 15.29 -14.88 22.87
C GLY A 287 13.95 -15.47 22.39
N GLN A 288 13.98 -16.42 21.45
CA GLN A 288 12.77 -17.00 20.84
C GLN A 288 12.65 -18.52 21.05
N THR A 289 13.11 -19.03 22.20
CA THR A 289 13.06 -20.48 22.49
C THR A 289 11.62 -21.03 22.52
N ASN A 290 10.69 -20.28 23.09
CA ASN A 290 9.25 -20.59 23.08
C ASN A 290 8.65 -20.57 21.66
N TYR A 291 9.05 -19.60 20.84
CA TYR A 291 8.60 -19.48 19.45
C TYR A 291 9.15 -20.61 18.56
N GLY A 292 10.44 -20.94 18.70
CA GLY A 292 11.06 -22.07 18.01
C GLY A 292 10.38 -23.40 18.34
N TYR A 293 10.10 -23.64 19.63
CA TYR A 293 9.35 -24.83 20.09
C TYR A 293 7.96 -24.90 19.45
N ALA A 294 7.17 -23.83 19.55
CA ALA A 294 5.80 -23.80 19.03
C ALA A 294 5.73 -24.05 17.51
N ASN A 295 6.69 -23.51 16.75
CA ASN A 295 6.82 -23.72 15.32
C ASN A 295 7.24 -25.16 14.97
N SER A 296 8.20 -25.73 15.70
CA SER A 296 8.66 -27.10 15.44
C SER A 296 7.56 -28.15 15.69
N VAL A 297 6.65 -27.91 16.65
CA VAL A 297 5.48 -28.77 16.86
C VAL A 297 4.61 -28.84 15.59
N MET A 298 4.37 -27.70 14.92
CA MET A 298 3.59 -27.69 13.67
C MET A 298 4.29 -28.46 12.55
N ASP A 299 5.63 -28.34 12.47
CA ASP A 299 6.43 -29.09 11.49
C ASP A 299 6.23 -30.61 11.65
N ARG A 300 6.30 -31.12 12.89
CA ARG A 300 6.09 -32.55 13.18
C ARG A 300 4.68 -33.02 12.86
N ILE A 301 3.66 -32.21 13.17
CA ILE A 301 2.27 -32.55 12.83
C ILE A 301 2.09 -32.63 11.31
N CYS A 302 2.71 -31.73 10.54
CA CYS A 302 2.62 -31.77 9.07
C CYS A 302 3.30 -33.02 8.49
N GLU A 303 4.45 -33.44 9.03
CA GLU A 303 5.10 -34.70 8.68
C GLU A 303 4.21 -35.91 9.00
N GLU A 304 3.62 -35.95 10.19
CA GLU A 304 2.71 -37.04 10.60
C GLU A 304 1.48 -37.11 9.69
N ARG A 305 0.88 -35.97 9.32
CA ARG A 305 -0.23 -35.90 8.37
C ARG A 305 0.17 -36.47 7.01
N LYS A 306 1.32 -36.06 6.48
CA LYS A 306 1.83 -36.57 5.20
C LYS A 306 2.08 -38.08 5.24
N SER A 307 2.66 -38.59 6.33
CA SER A 307 2.86 -40.03 6.53
C SER A 307 1.55 -40.84 6.57
N ALA A 308 0.46 -40.21 7.01
CA ALA A 308 -0.88 -40.78 7.02
C ALA A 308 -1.65 -40.61 5.69
N GLY A 309 -0.99 -40.11 4.64
CA GLY A 309 -1.61 -39.86 3.33
C GLY A 309 -2.54 -38.64 3.29
N LEU A 310 -2.49 -37.77 4.31
CA LEU A 310 -3.23 -36.52 4.36
C LEU A 310 -2.34 -35.36 3.91
N HIS A 311 -2.94 -34.28 3.42
CA HIS A 311 -2.19 -33.06 3.17
C HIS A 311 -1.70 -32.46 4.50
N GLY A 312 -0.42 -32.05 4.53
CA GLY A 312 0.23 -31.36 5.63
C GLY A 312 1.48 -30.67 5.11
N LEU A 313 1.56 -29.35 5.27
CA LEU A 313 2.67 -28.53 4.81
C LEU A 313 2.98 -27.47 5.85
N SER A 314 4.20 -27.49 6.38
CA SER A 314 4.73 -26.43 7.24
C SER A 314 5.79 -25.64 6.48
N ILE A 315 5.65 -24.31 6.45
CA ILE A 315 6.58 -23.43 5.74
C ILE A 315 7.36 -22.61 6.74
N GLN A 316 8.67 -22.85 6.82
CA GLN A 316 9.60 -22.10 7.65
C GLN A 316 9.99 -20.81 6.93
N TRP A 317 9.21 -19.76 7.15
CA TRP A 317 9.48 -18.45 6.57
C TRP A 317 10.66 -17.73 7.23
N GLY A 318 11.43 -17.04 6.40
CA GLY A 318 12.38 -16.00 6.82
C GLY A 318 11.67 -14.75 7.34
N ILE A 319 12.32 -13.60 7.19
CA ILE A 319 11.68 -12.31 7.49
C ILE A 319 10.67 -12.03 6.37
N ILE A 320 9.40 -11.79 6.71
CA ILE A 320 8.37 -11.38 5.74
C ILE A 320 8.30 -9.85 5.76
N GLY A 321 8.56 -9.22 4.60
CA GLY A 321 8.51 -7.78 4.37
C GLY A 321 7.11 -7.25 4.09
N GLU A 322 6.98 -5.94 3.89
CA GLU A 322 5.78 -5.15 3.48
C GLU A 322 4.57 -5.23 4.44
N VAL A 323 4.13 -6.44 4.80
CA VAL A 323 3.00 -6.73 5.67
C VAL A 323 3.37 -7.75 6.75
N GLY A 324 4.42 -7.44 7.50
CA GLY A 324 4.93 -8.29 8.58
C GLY A 324 4.89 -7.63 9.95
N LYS A 325 5.12 -8.42 11.01
CA LYS A 325 5.50 -7.84 12.29
C LYS A 325 6.88 -7.16 12.19
N ALA A 326 7.80 -7.75 11.43
CA ALA A 326 9.13 -7.17 11.19
C ALA A 326 9.07 -5.78 10.53
N GLN A 327 8.22 -5.58 9.52
CA GLN A 327 8.00 -4.26 8.92
C GLN A 327 7.50 -3.22 9.94
N ARG A 328 6.54 -3.60 10.80
CA ARG A 328 5.98 -2.70 11.82
C ARG A 328 6.99 -2.34 12.91
N ASP A 329 7.85 -3.28 13.26
CA ASP A 329 8.79 -3.13 14.37
C ASP A 329 10.14 -2.52 13.90
N PHE A 330 10.54 -2.71 12.63
CA PHE A 330 11.90 -2.40 12.15
C PHE A 330 12.00 -1.63 10.80
N GLY A 331 10.90 -1.40 10.06
CA GLY A 331 10.94 -0.67 8.77
C GLY A 331 11.27 -1.52 7.53
N THR A 332 11.47 -0.87 6.37
CA THR A 332 11.58 -1.50 5.03
C THR A 332 12.89 -2.21 4.73
N ASP A 333 14.02 -1.81 5.33
CA ASP A 333 15.36 -2.35 5.06
C ASP A 333 16.01 -2.96 6.30
N PHE A 334 15.31 -3.89 6.93
CA PHE A 334 15.83 -4.57 8.12
C PHE A 334 16.48 -5.91 7.77
N THR A 335 17.74 -6.06 8.18
CA THR A 335 18.46 -7.33 8.16
C THR A 335 18.54 -7.90 9.57
N MET A 336 18.24 -9.20 9.73
CA MET A 336 18.33 -9.89 11.01
C MET A 336 19.01 -11.24 10.82
N ASN A 337 20.09 -11.49 11.58
CA ASN A 337 20.81 -12.77 11.57
C ASN A 337 21.23 -13.24 10.16
N GLY A 338 21.63 -12.31 9.28
CA GLY A 338 22.05 -12.62 7.90
C GLY A 338 20.89 -12.88 6.92
N LEU A 339 19.66 -12.54 7.31
CA LEU A 339 18.47 -12.64 6.48
C LEU A 339 17.94 -11.26 6.12
N MET A 340 17.38 -11.14 4.92
CA MET A 340 16.65 -9.96 4.46
C MET A 340 15.14 -10.23 4.49
N ALA A 341 14.36 -9.14 4.50
CA ALA A 341 12.92 -9.20 4.29
C ALA A 341 12.61 -9.74 2.88
N GLN A 342 11.85 -10.83 2.82
CA GLN A 342 11.29 -11.36 1.59
C GLN A 342 10.00 -10.59 1.28
N SER A 343 9.87 -10.05 0.06
CA SER A 343 8.65 -9.38 -0.39
C SER A 343 7.46 -10.32 -0.33
N VAL A 344 6.26 -9.77 -0.16
CA VAL A 344 5.05 -10.60 -0.01
C VAL A 344 4.76 -11.34 -1.30
N ASN A 345 4.94 -10.70 -2.44
CA ASN A 345 4.77 -11.35 -3.74
C ASN A 345 5.70 -12.56 -3.87
N SER A 346 6.98 -12.42 -3.51
CA SER A 346 7.92 -13.55 -3.49
C SER A 346 7.48 -14.66 -2.53
N CYS A 347 6.91 -14.31 -1.37
CA CYS A 347 6.34 -15.29 -0.44
C CYS A 347 5.12 -16.01 -1.05
N LEU A 348 4.23 -15.30 -1.76
CA LEU A 348 3.04 -15.88 -2.36
C LEU A 348 3.38 -16.77 -3.57
N ASP A 349 4.39 -16.41 -4.36
CA ASP A 349 4.91 -17.25 -5.45
C ASP A 349 5.57 -18.53 -4.89
N ALA A 350 6.36 -18.40 -3.82
CA ALA A 350 6.91 -19.56 -3.12
C ALA A 350 5.80 -20.44 -2.51
N LEU A 351 4.75 -19.84 -1.94
CA LEU A 351 3.60 -20.56 -1.41
C LEU A 351 2.88 -21.36 -2.50
N ASP A 352 2.70 -20.79 -3.69
CA ASP A 352 2.10 -21.47 -4.84
C ASP A 352 2.91 -22.70 -5.24
N ILE A 353 4.24 -22.55 -5.35
CA ILE A 353 5.15 -23.66 -5.63
C ILE A 353 5.04 -24.73 -4.53
N PHE A 354 5.08 -24.34 -3.25
CA PHE A 354 5.07 -25.28 -2.12
C PHE A 354 3.76 -26.05 -1.95
N CYS A 355 2.61 -25.47 -2.34
CA CYS A 355 1.33 -26.17 -2.33
C CYS A 355 1.30 -27.37 -3.29
N GLN A 356 2.22 -27.42 -4.25
CA GLN A 356 2.30 -28.46 -5.28
C GLN A 356 3.36 -29.53 -4.96
N GLN A 357 4.06 -29.41 -3.83
CA GLN A 357 5.16 -30.29 -3.45
C GLN A 357 4.71 -31.41 -2.51
N ASP A 358 5.53 -32.47 -2.48
CA ASP A 358 5.31 -33.58 -1.56
C ASP A 358 6.00 -33.44 -0.20
N ASN A 359 6.93 -32.49 -0.06
CA ASN A 359 7.67 -32.31 1.18
C ASN A 359 6.77 -31.69 2.26
N PRO A 360 6.65 -32.30 3.45
CA PRO A 360 5.79 -31.79 4.52
C PRO A 360 6.35 -30.55 5.22
N VAL A 361 7.65 -30.30 5.12
CA VAL A 361 8.32 -29.14 5.71
C VAL A 361 9.25 -28.54 4.66
N VAL A 362 9.09 -27.25 4.41
CA VAL A 362 9.87 -26.48 3.44
C VAL A 362 10.30 -25.16 4.03
N THR A 363 11.32 -24.53 3.44
CA THR A 363 11.93 -23.30 3.95
C THR A 363 12.05 -22.28 2.83
N SER A 364 11.71 -21.01 3.12
CA SER A 364 11.90 -19.89 2.21
C SER A 364 12.40 -18.67 2.97
N TYR A 365 13.57 -18.16 2.60
CA TYR A 365 14.15 -16.94 3.14
C TYR A 365 15.12 -16.32 2.13
N VAL A 366 15.38 -15.02 2.28
CA VAL A 366 16.37 -14.29 1.47
C VAL A 366 17.63 -14.08 2.32
N THR A 367 18.80 -14.37 1.75
CA THR A 367 20.11 -14.17 2.38
C THR A 367 20.66 -12.79 2.11
N SER A 368 21.29 -12.17 3.10
CA SER A 368 21.89 -10.83 2.98
C SER A 368 23.34 -10.84 2.43
N GLU A 369 23.70 -11.70 1.48
CA GLU A 369 25.12 -11.86 1.10
C GLU A 369 25.78 -10.56 0.63
N LEU A 370 26.99 -10.30 1.15
CA LEU A 370 27.99 -9.36 0.65
C LEU A 370 28.42 -9.80 -0.76
N THR A 371 27.62 -9.54 -1.80
CA THR A 371 27.92 -9.96 -3.17
C THR A 371 29.14 -9.21 -3.72
N GLN A 372 30.17 -9.99 -4.02
CA GLN A 372 31.41 -9.58 -4.67
C GLN A 372 31.15 -9.10 -6.10
N LYS A 373 31.89 -8.07 -6.51
CA LYS A 373 31.82 -7.27 -7.75
C LYS A 373 32.15 -8.02 -9.07
N ALA A 374 31.80 -9.29 -9.27
CA ALA A 374 32.29 -10.07 -10.41
C ALA A 374 31.34 -10.23 -11.62
N ASP A 375 30.01 -10.11 -11.50
CA ASP A 375 29.08 -10.62 -12.56
C ASP A 375 28.30 -9.57 -13.39
N GLN A 376 28.50 -8.27 -13.19
CA GLN A 376 27.66 -7.24 -13.85
C GLN A 376 27.73 -7.20 -15.39
N LYS A 377 28.79 -7.76 -16.02
CA LYS A 377 28.92 -7.76 -17.50
C LYS A 377 28.23 -8.94 -18.19
N ASP A 378 28.05 -10.07 -17.53
CA ASP A 378 27.40 -11.24 -18.13
C ASP A 378 25.87 -11.17 -18.01
N ASP A 379 25.35 -10.55 -16.94
CA ASP A 379 23.91 -10.35 -16.72
C ASP A 379 23.27 -9.41 -17.76
N GLN A 380 23.95 -8.31 -18.11
CA GLN A 380 23.48 -7.35 -19.14
C GLN A 380 23.33 -8.01 -20.51
N LYS A 381 24.32 -8.82 -20.90
CA LYS A 381 24.32 -9.53 -22.18
C LYS A 381 23.20 -10.57 -22.21
N ASN A 382 22.93 -11.23 -21.09
CA ASN A 382 21.83 -12.18 -20.95
C ASN A 382 20.45 -11.52 -21.02
N LYS A 383 20.23 -10.39 -20.32
CA LYS A 383 18.95 -9.64 -20.34
C LYS A 383 18.57 -9.16 -21.76
N MET A 384 19.52 -8.54 -22.47
CA MET A 384 19.26 -8.12 -23.85
C MET A 384 19.03 -9.32 -24.78
N THR A 385 19.75 -10.43 -24.59
CA THR A 385 19.53 -11.65 -25.38
C THR A 385 18.14 -12.25 -25.13
N GLN A 386 17.64 -12.21 -23.90
CA GLN A 386 16.27 -12.65 -23.57
C GLN A 386 15.22 -11.70 -24.17
N PHE A 387 15.44 -10.38 -24.10
CA PHE A 387 14.54 -9.40 -24.69
C PHE A 387 14.38 -9.56 -26.21
N ILE A 388 15.49 -9.80 -26.92
CA ILE A 388 15.49 -10.02 -28.38
C ILE A 388 14.70 -11.29 -28.74
N LYS A 389 14.76 -12.33 -27.90
CA LYS A 389 13.97 -13.54 -28.08
C LYS A 389 12.48 -13.31 -27.92
N ILE A 390 12.05 -12.43 -27.00
CA ILE A 390 10.64 -12.02 -26.83
C ILE A 390 10.15 -11.29 -28.08
N LEU A 391 10.98 -10.43 -28.67
CA LEU A 391 10.67 -9.80 -29.95
C LEU A 391 10.70 -10.79 -31.13
N GLY A 392 11.14 -12.01 -30.89
CA GLY A 392 11.09 -13.10 -31.83
C GLY A 392 12.28 -13.22 -32.77
N TYR A 393 13.43 -12.66 -32.38
CA TYR A 393 14.69 -12.70 -33.13
C TYR A 393 15.74 -13.52 -32.37
N ASP A 394 16.76 -14.00 -33.09
CA ASP A 394 17.83 -14.81 -32.49
C ASP A 394 19.03 -13.96 -32.04
N ASP A 395 19.23 -12.78 -32.64
CA ASP A 395 20.36 -11.88 -32.36
C ASP A 395 20.03 -10.41 -32.72
N MET A 396 20.72 -9.46 -32.06
CA MET A 396 20.66 -8.01 -32.28
C MET A 396 20.93 -7.62 -33.73
N SER A 397 21.77 -8.39 -34.43
CA SER A 397 22.18 -8.10 -35.82
C SER A 397 21.02 -8.14 -36.83
N GLN A 398 19.89 -8.75 -36.45
CA GLN A 398 18.71 -8.90 -37.29
C GLN A 398 17.68 -7.77 -37.11
N ILE A 399 17.90 -6.84 -36.18
CA ILE A 399 16.96 -5.78 -35.83
C ILE A 399 17.58 -4.40 -36.12
N ASP A 400 16.77 -3.49 -36.68
CA ASP A 400 17.13 -2.08 -36.76
C ASP A 400 16.98 -1.43 -35.36
N THR A 401 18.11 -1.16 -34.70
CA THR A 401 18.14 -0.69 -33.31
C THR A 401 17.53 0.69 -33.08
N LYS A 402 17.30 1.45 -34.16
CA LYS A 402 16.73 2.81 -34.11
C LYS A 402 15.23 2.85 -34.36
N ARG A 403 14.64 1.72 -34.74
CA ARG A 403 13.21 1.62 -35.02
C ARG A 403 12.43 1.45 -33.71
N ASN A 404 11.32 2.18 -33.58
CA ASN A 404 10.47 2.10 -32.40
C ASN A 404 9.70 0.77 -32.35
N LEU A 405 9.50 0.22 -31.16
CA LEU A 405 8.77 -1.04 -30.93
C LEU A 405 7.34 -1.00 -31.52
N GLY A 406 6.66 0.14 -31.46
CA GLY A 406 5.32 0.33 -32.04
C GLY A 406 5.30 0.18 -33.56
N GLU A 407 6.40 0.50 -34.23
CA GLU A 407 6.55 0.37 -35.69
C GLU A 407 6.94 -1.05 -36.13
N MET A 408 7.32 -1.93 -35.19
CA MET A 408 7.74 -3.31 -35.48
C MET A 408 6.56 -4.26 -35.73
N GLY A 409 5.31 -3.77 -35.67
CA GLY A 409 4.12 -4.58 -35.95
C GLY A 409 3.85 -5.65 -34.89
N LEU A 410 4.27 -5.40 -33.64
CA LEU A 410 4.04 -6.30 -32.51
C LEU A 410 2.54 -6.52 -32.29
N ASP A 411 2.14 -7.76 -32.10
CA ASP A 411 0.77 -8.11 -31.75
C ASP A 411 0.44 -7.73 -30.30
N SER A 412 -0.83 -7.88 -29.91
CA SER A 412 -1.28 -7.54 -28.56
C SER A 412 -0.63 -8.39 -27.46
N PHE A 413 -0.12 -9.59 -27.77
CA PHE A 413 0.49 -10.50 -26.81
C PHE A 413 1.96 -10.15 -26.58
N ILE A 414 2.74 -10.00 -27.65
CA ILE A 414 4.15 -9.58 -27.59
C ILE A 414 4.26 -8.21 -26.94
N LYS A 415 3.28 -7.32 -27.15
CA LYS A 415 3.21 -6.03 -26.44
C LYS A 415 3.09 -6.18 -24.93
N VAL A 416 2.31 -7.14 -24.45
CA VAL A 416 2.16 -7.42 -23.02
C VAL A 416 3.41 -8.12 -22.49
N GLU A 417 3.97 -9.08 -23.22
CA GLU A 417 5.18 -9.79 -22.78
C GLU A 417 6.43 -8.89 -22.79
N THR A 418 6.55 -8.02 -23.79
CA THR A 418 7.58 -6.96 -23.85
C THR A 418 7.42 -6.01 -22.68
N LYS A 419 6.18 -5.65 -22.35
CA LYS A 419 5.86 -4.83 -21.18
C LYS A 419 6.23 -5.53 -19.90
N ASP A 420 5.71 -6.72 -19.66
CA ASP A 420 5.98 -7.50 -18.45
C ASP A 420 7.47 -7.74 -18.27
N PHE A 421 8.22 -8.01 -19.35
CA PHE A 421 9.67 -8.17 -19.29
C PHE A 421 10.41 -6.88 -18.93
N ILE A 422 10.08 -5.75 -19.57
CA ILE A 422 10.71 -4.46 -19.25
C ILE A 422 10.33 -4.05 -17.83
N GLU A 423 9.07 -4.18 -17.43
CA GLU A 423 8.60 -3.87 -16.07
C GLU A 423 9.27 -4.76 -15.02
N PHE A 424 9.45 -6.05 -15.32
CA PHE A 424 10.10 -7.03 -14.44
C PHE A 424 11.60 -6.76 -14.28
N HIS A 425 12.32 -6.45 -15.36
CA HIS A 425 13.79 -6.30 -15.33
C HIS A 425 14.28 -4.87 -15.11
N SER A 426 13.49 -3.85 -15.44
CA SER A 426 13.85 -2.43 -15.20
C SER A 426 13.15 -1.82 -13.99
N GLY A 427 12.19 -2.53 -13.38
CA GLY A 427 11.33 -2.01 -12.31
C GLY A 427 10.37 -0.89 -12.75
N SER A 428 10.54 -0.33 -13.96
CA SER A 428 9.79 0.82 -14.45
C SER A 428 8.43 0.37 -14.97
N ILE A 429 7.34 0.80 -14.34
CA ILE A 429 5.98 0.61 -14.85
C ILE A 429 5.79 1.59 -16.00
N LEU A 430 5.72 1.05 -17.20
CA LEU A 430 5.60 1.83 -18.42
C LEU A 430 4.24 1.53 -19.06
N SER A 431 3.55 2.57 -19.47
CA SER A 431 2.38 2.41 -20.31
C SER A 431 2.77 1.71 -21.62
N LEU A 432 1.81 0.99 -22.21
CA LEU A 432 2.02 0.39 -23.53
C LEU A 432 2.39 1.43 -24.60
N GLN A 433 2.02 2.70 -24.38
CA GLN A 433 2.38 3.84 -25.23
C GLN A 433 3.86 4.21 -25.11
N GLU A 434 4.37 4.33 -23.88
CA GLU A 434 5.78 4.62 -23.63
C GLU A 434 6.67 3.53 -24.21
N ILE A 435 6.31 2.26 -24.02
CA ILE A 435 7.05 1.13 -24.57
C ILE A 435 7.02 1.14 -26.10
N GLN A 436 5.87 1.45 -26.71
CA GLN A 436 5.76 1.49 -28.16
C GLN A 436 6.58 2.63 -28.79
N GLY A 437 6.85 3.71 -28.06
CA GLY A 437 7.71 4.81 -28.50
C GLY A 437 9.21 4.57 -28.33
N MET A 438 9.62 3.48 -27.68
CA MET A 438 11.04 3.17 -27.40
C MET A 438 11.69 2.37 -28.51
N ASN A 439 12.99 2.60 -28.71
CA ASN A 439 13.86 1.76 -29.55
C ASN A 439 14.76 0.84 -28.69
N LEU A 440 15.57 -0.02 -29.33
CA LEU A 440 16.43 -0.97 -28.60
C LEU A 440 17.52 -0.30 -27.76
N GLU A 441 17.95 0.92 -28.11
CA GLU A 441 18.92 1.69 -27.31
C GLU A 441 18.28 2.24 -26.04
N ASP A 442 17.03 2.70 -26.11
CA ASP A 442 16.25 3.16 -24.95
C ASP A 442 16.01 2.02 -23.96
N ILE A 443 15.68 0.83 -24.48
CA ILE A 443 15.41 -0.36 -23.67
C ILE A 443 16.70 -0.87 -23.03
N LYS A 444 17.81 -0.86 -23.77
CA LYS A 444 19.13 -1.17 -23.20
C LYS A 444 19.48 -0.19 -22.08
N ALA A 445 19.21 1.10 -22.26
CA ALA A 445 19.44 2.10 -21.23
C ALA A 445 18.52 1.93 -20.01
N LEU A 446 17.27 1.47 -20.19
CA LEU A 446 16.33 1.13 -19.12
C LEU A 446 16.77 -0.11 -18.34
N LEU A 447 17.21 -1.16 -19.04
CA LEU A 447 17.72 -2.39 -18.41
C LEU A 447 19.05 -2.13 -17.67
N ASP A 448 19.85 -1.17 -18.14
CA ASP A 448 21.09 -0.74 -17.49
C ASP A 448 20.87 0.05 -16.19
N ARG A 449 19.68 0.61 -15.94
CA ARG A 449 19.36 1.31 -14.67
C ARG A 449 19.19 0.36 -13.48
N SER A 450 19.05 -0.95 -13.73
CA SER A 450 18.79 -1.98 -12.72
C SER A 450 19.90 -2.20 -11.69
N ASP A 451 21.11 -1.65 -11.88
CA ASP A 451 22.24 -1.80 -10.94
C ASP A 451 22.48 -0.60 -10.00
N ARG A 452 21.67 0.47 -10.09
CA ARG A 452 21.80 1.64 -9.18
C ARG A 452 20.49 2.22 -8.66
N GLU A 453 19.35 1.79 -9.20
CA GLU A 453 18.03 2.26 -8.78
C GLU A 453 17.07 1.05 -8.81
N THR A 454 17.06 0.26 -7.74
CA THR A 454 15.95 -0.66 -7.46
C THR A 454 15.19 -0.13 -6.27
N ASP A 455 14.38 0.91 -6.52
CA ASP A 455 13.20 1.22 -5.71
C ASP A 455 12.30 2.17 -6.50
N MET A 456 11.51 1.62 -7.42
CA MET A 456 10.32 2.30 -7.91
C MET A 456 9.31 1.25 -8.38
N GLN A 457 8.34 0.89 -7.54
CA GLN A 457 7.03 0.48 -8.03
C GLN A 457 5.90 1.15 -7.25
N GLN A 458 4.98 1.71 -8.04
CA GLN A 458 3.59 2.09 -7.76
C GLN A 458 3.36 3.26 -6.79
N VAL A 459 3.25 4.45 -7.41
CA VAL A 459 2.55 5.63 -6.89
C VAL A 459 1.12 5.24 -6.46
N PRO A 460 0.76 5.30 -5.17
CA PRO A 460 -0.64 5.35 -4.77
C PRO A 460 -1.23 6.64 -5.35
N THR A 461 -2.46 6.57 -5.85
CA THR A 461 -3.26 7.73 -6.26
C THR A 461 -2.97 8.96 -5.39
N LYS A 462 -2.47 10.03 -6.02
CA LYS A 462 -2.13 11.33 -5.42
C LYS A 462 -3.39 12.06 -4.94
N ASP A 463 -4.15 11.47 -4.03
CA ASP A 463 -5.27 12.14 -3.38
C ASP A 463 -4.74 13.00 -2.23
N ILE A 464 -4.22 14.17 -2.57
CA ILE A 464 -3.91 15.20 -1.59
C ILE A 464 -5.23 15.90 -1.22
N LYS A 465 -5.52 16.04 0.06
CA LYS A 465 -6.74 16.71 0.57
C LYS A 465 -6.35 17.90 1.42
N LEU A 466 -6.35 19.08 0.82
CA LEU A 466 -6.08 20.33 1.53
C LEU A 466 -7.31 20.77 2.35
N PRO A 467 -7.11 21.28 3.58
CA PRO A 467 -8.19 21.87 4.36
C PRO A 467 -8.71 23.16 3.70
N PRO A 468 -9.95 23.58 4.00
CA PRO A 468 -10.57 24.78 3.42
C PRO A 468 -9.84 26.08 3.82
N THR A 469 -9.00 26.07 4.86
CA THR A 469 -8.19 27.21 5.28
C THR A 469 -6.81 26.74 5.70
N LEU A 470 -5.79 27.14 4.93
CA LEU A 470 -4.37 26.85 5.22
C LEU A 470 -3.71 27.92 6.11
N LEU A 471 -4.23 29.15 6.07
CA LEU A 471 -3.73 30.29 6.84
C LEU A 471 -4.89 31.09 7.42
N PHE A 472 -4.91 31.24 8.74
CA PHE A 472 -5.92 32.05 9.42
C PHE A 472 -5.54 33.52 9.38
N LYS A 473 -6.57 34.38 9.30
CA LYS A 473 -6.41 35.85 9.36
C LYS A 473 -6.33 36.32 10.81
N ASP A 474 -7.25 35.84 11.64
CA ASP A 474 -7.32 36.20 13.05
C ASP A 474 -6.59 35.17 13.92
N PRO A 475 -5.78 35.59 14.90
CA PRO A 475 -4.99 34.68 15.73
C PRO A 475 -5.80 33.99 16.84
N ILE A 476 -7.06 34.40 17.03
CA ILE A 476 -8.00 33.82 17.96
C ILE A 476 -9.34 33.55 17.27
N ILE A 477 -9.80 32.31 17.37
CA ILE A 477 -11.08 31.87 16.83
C ILE A 477 -11.94 31.41 18.01
N THR A 478 -13.06 32.10 18.23
CA THR A 478 -13.99 31.72 19.30
C THR A 478 -14.87 30.57 18.83
N ILE A 479 -14.73 29.41 19.45
CA ILE A 479 -15.47 28.19 19.09
C ILE A 479 -16.79 28.11 19.85
N ASN A 480 -16.76 28.39 21.16
CA ASN A 480 -17.91 28.38 22.04
C ASN A 480 -17.84 29.60 22.97
N LYS A 481 -18.76 30.56 22.84
CA LYS A 481 -18.74 31.82 23.61
C LYS A 481 -19.73 31.82 24.78
N ASP A 482 -20.88 31.18 24.62
CA ASP A 482 -22.07 31.41 25.46
C ASP A 482 -22.22 30.37 26.59
N ALA A 483 -21.12 29.85 27.11
CA ALA A 483 -21.12 28.79 28.12
C ALA A 483 -20.56 29.29 29.47
N PRO A 484 -21.06 28.76 30.61
CA PRO A 484 -20.59 29.17 31.93
C PRO A 484 -19.22 28.55 32.27
N GLY A 485 -18.42 29.21 33.11
CA GLY A 485 -17.17 28.67 33.64
C GLY A 485 -15.91 29.32 33.07
N GLU A 486 -14.76 28.78 33.46
CA GLU A 486 -13.44 29.33 33.11
C GLU A 486 -13.10 28.97 31.65
N PRO A 487 -12.59 29.94 30.86
CA PRO A 487 -12.30 29.74 29.44
C PRO A 487 -11.15 28.76 29.21
N ILE A 488 -11.27 27.94 28.17
CA ILE A 488 -10.20 27.08 27.64
C ILE A 488 -9.61 27.73 26.38
N PHE A 489 -8.30 27.86 26.35
CA PHE A 489 -7.54 28.22 25.16
C PHE A 489 -6.85 26.99 24.59
N ILE A 490 -7.29 26.54 23.42
CA ILE A 490 -6.67 25.44 22.68
C ILE A 490 -5.62 26.04 21.74
N LEU A 491 -4.36 25.71 21.97
CA LEU A 491 -3.25 26.16 21.16
C LEU A 491 -2.96 25.11 20.09
N ASP A 492 -3.39 25.38 18.86
CA ASP A 492 -3.15 24.51 17.71
C ASP A 492 -2.48 25.28 16.58
N ILE A 493 -1.16 25.29 16.64
CA ILE A 493 -0.31 25.95 15.65
C ILE A 493 0.21 24.97 14.60
N GLY A 494 0.03 23.67 14.82
CA GLY A 494 0.74 22.61 14.10
C GLY A 494 -0.14 21.84 13.13
N ASP A 495 -1.38 21.52 13.49
CA ASP A 495 -2.10 20.40 12.90
C ASP A 495 -3.63 20.64 12.91
N VAL A 496 -4.24 20.69 11.72
CA VAL A 496 -5.68 20.45 11.46
C VAL A 496 -6.67 21.62 11.61
N ASP A 497 -7.70 21.51 10.77
CA ASP A 497 -8.95 22.27 10.76
C ASP A 497 -9.55 22.43 12.17
N VAL A 498 -9.68 23.69 12.62
CA VAL A 498 -10.31 24.10 13.90
C VAL A 498 -11.68 23.44 14.09
N ASN A 499 -12.34 23.02 13.00
CA ASN A 499 -13.57 22.23 13.03
C ASN A 499 -13.46 20.94 13.87
N ASN A 500 -12.29 20.32 14.00
CA ASN A 500 -12.13 19.09 14.78
C ASN A 500 -12.35 19.30 16.28
N PHE A 501 -12.09 20.50 16.79
CA PHE A 501 -12.36 20.84 18.19
C PHE A 501 -13.77 21.40 18.40
N GLN A 502 -14.55 21.67 17.35
CA GLN A 502 -15.90 22.25 17.49
C GLN A 502 -16.86 21.33 18.25
N SER A 503 -16.89 20.03 17.95
CA SER A 503 -17.79 19.10 18.65
C SER A 503 -17.37 18.89 20.10
N ILE A 504 -16.06 18.85 20.37
CA ILE A 504 -15.49 18.75 21.73
C ILE A 504 -15.81 20.02 22.54
N ALA A 505 -15.60 21.20 21.96
CA ALA A 505 -15.87 22.48 22.60
C ALA A 505 -17.36 22.67 22.95
N LYS A 506 -18.27 22.22 22.08
CA LYS A 506 -19.71 22.20 22.36
C LYS A 506 -20.04 21.29 23.53
N ALA A 507 -19.36 20.16 23.67
CA ALA A 507 -19.62 19.19 24.73
C ALA A 507 -19.05 19.60 26.10
N LEU A 508 -17.97 20.39 26.16
CA LEU A 508 -17.29 20.83 27.40
C LEU A 508 -18.07 21.85 28.25
N ASN A 509 -19.17 22.40 27.72
CA ASN A 509 -20.06 23.35 28.40
C ASN A 509 -19.34 24.51 29.12
N ARG A 510 -18.31 25.09 28.49
CA ARG A 510 -17.59 26.29 28.94
C ARG A 510 -17.01 27.06 27.76
N PRO A 511 -16.55 28.32 27.91
CA PRO A 511 -16.01 29.09 26.80
C PRO A 511 -14.75 28.42 26.23
N VAL A 512 -14.66 28.28 24.91
CA VAL A 512 -13.50 27.70 24.23
C VAL A 512 -13.06 28.58 23.07
N HIS A 513 -11.78 28.92 23.07
CA HIS A 513 -11.12 29.70 22.02
C HIS A 513 -9.94 28.89 21.46
N ALA A 514 -9.83 28.79 20.13
CA ALA A 514 -8.64 28.28 19.47
C ALA A 514 -7.68 29.44 19.18
N LEU A 515 -6.41 29.24 19.54
CA LEU A 515 -5.31 30.11 19.16
C LEU A 515 -4.55 29.43 18.04
N VAL A 516 -4.49 30.10 16.90
CA VAL A 516 -4.02 29.53 15.62
C VAL A 516 -2.85 30.33 15.07
N TRP A 517 -2.12 29.72 14.14
CA TRP A 517 -1.01 30.39 13.47
C TRP A 517 -1.51 31.39 12.41
N THR A 518 -0.96 32.61 12.43
CA THR A 518 -1.21 33.66 11.43
C THR A 518 0.10 34.22 10.90
N LYS A 519 0.05 35.06 9.87
CA LYS A 519 1.24 35.76 9.35
C LYS A 519 1.92 36.64 10.41
N GLU A 520 1.17 37.15 11.38
CA GLU A 520 1.69 37.96 12.50
C GLU A 520 2.41 37.12 13.56
N ALA A 521 2.16 35.81 13.61
CA ALA A 521 2.80 34.87 14.52
C ALA A 521 4.22 34.45 14.07
N ALA A 522 4.73 35.01 12.97
CA ALA A 522 6.02 34.69 12.37
C ALA A 522 7.23 35.25 13.15
N PHE A 523 7.29 35.02 14.46
CA PHE A 523 8.44 35.37 15.30
C PHE A 523 9.61 34.37 15.10
N THR A 524 10.82 34.81 15.46
CA THR A 524 12.04 33.99 15.39
C THR A 524 12.46 33.39 16.73
N ASP A 525 11.72 33.68 17.80
CA ASP A 525 11.98 33.24 19.16
C ASP A 525 10.69 32.74 19.84
N MET A 526 10.78 31.56 20.47
CA MET A 526 9.65 30.88 21.10
C MET A 526 9.03 31.69 22.25
N LYS A 527 9.87 32.38 23.04
CA LYS A 527 9.40 33.14 24.21
C LYS A 527 8.57 34.34 23.77
N THR A 528 9.03 35.02 22.72
CA THR A 528 8.32 36.15 22.11
C THR A 528 6.96 35.72 21.55
N LEU A 529 6.91 34.56 20.87
CA LEU A 529 5.65 33.98 20.37
C LEU A 529 4.68 33.66 21.53
N ALA A 530 5.16 33.01 22.58
CA ALA A 530 4.37 32.73 23.78
C ALA A 530 3.85 34.00 24.47
N SER A 531 4.70 35.02 24.65
CA SER A 531 4.28 36.31 25.21
C SER A 531 3.21 36.99 24.37
N TRP A 532 3.29 36.88 23.04
CA TRP A 532 2.29 37.45 22.15
C TRP A 532 0.94 36.76 22.28
N TYR A 533 0.90 35.42 22.31
CA TYR A 533 -0.34 34.67 22.56
C TYR A 533 -0.93 34.94 23.94
N LEU A 534 -0.09 35.07 24.98
CA LEU A 534 -0.57 35.46 26.33
C LEU A 534 -1.21 36.85 26.33
N LYS A 535 -0.67 37.81 25.58
CA LYS A 535 -1.27 39.14 25.43
C LYS A 535 -2.65 39.05 24.76
N ILE A 536 -2.83 38.16 23.78
CA ILE A 536 -4.14 37.90 23.15
C ILE A 536 -5.12 37.35 24.19
N ILE A 537 -4.71 36.36 24.99
CA ILE A 537 -5.55 35.81 26.08
C ILE A 537 -5.95 36.91 27.07
N GLN A 538 -4.99 37.70 27.55
CA GLN A 538 -5.23 38.78 28.53
C GLN A 538 -6.17 39.87 28.01
N ASN A 539 -6.14 40.14 26.70
CA ASN A 539 -7.08 41.06 26.06
C ASN A 539 -8.49 40.45 25.92
N THR A 540 -8.59 39.13 25.91
CA THR A 540 -9.86 38.39 25.74
C THR A 540 -10.55 38.13 27.07
N VAL A 541 -9.80 37.75 28.11
CA VAL A 541 -10.33 37.36 29.42
C VAL A 541 -9.47 37.94 30.55
N LYS A 542 -10.12 38.38 31.64
CA LYS A 542 -9.45 38.97 32.82
C LYS A 542 -9.37 38.02 34.03
N GLY A 543 -9.90 36.81 33.91
CA GLY A 543 -10.02 35.82 34.99
C GLY A 543 -9.14 34.58 34.75
N PRO A 544 -9.23 33.58 35.65
CA PRO A 544 -8.51 32.33 35.50
C PRO A 544 -8.89 31.58 34.22
N PHE A 545 -7.93 30.89 33.62
CA PHE A 545 -8.12 30.16 32.36
C PHE A 545 -7.31 28.86 32.31
N HIS A 546 -7.65 28.02 31.34
CA HIS A 546 -6.97 26.74 31.07
C HIS A 546 -6.30 26.78 29.70
N ILE A 547 -5.12 26.16 29.58
CA ILE A 547 -4.45 25.98 28.28
C ILE A 547 -4.44 24.49 27.92
N VAL A 548 -4.79 24.20 26.67
CA VAL A 548 -4.61 22.89 26.04
C VAL A 548 -3.70 23.07 24.83
N GLY A 549 -2.47 22.57 24.88
CA GLY A 549 -1.56 22.60 23.72
C GLY A 549 -1.65 21.31 22.93
N HIS A 550 -1.88 21.39 21.62
CA HIS A 550 -1.94 20.24 20.71
C HIS A 550 -0.73 20.19 19.80
N SER A 551 -0.09 19.02 19.65
CA SER A 551 1.08 18.83 18.77
C SER A 551 2.17 19.89 19.06
N LEU A 552 2.69 20.57 18.04
CA LEU A 552 3.65 21.69 18.19
C LEU A 552 3.14 22.81 19.11
N GLY A 553 1.83 23.00 19.21
CA GLY A 553 1.21 23.95 20.14
C GLY A 553 1.46 23.61 21.60
N GLY A 554 1.78 22.35 21.92
CA GLY A 554 2.23 21.93 23.24
C GLY A 554 3.47 22.65 23.74
N ILE A 555 4.45 22.88 22.85
CA ILE A 555 5.71 23.53 23.23
C ILE A 555 5.49 25.01 23.54
N VAL A 556 4.70 25.70 22.72
CA VAL A 556 4.34 27.10 22.98
C VAL A 556 3.48 27.20 24.25
N ALA A 557 2.52 26.29 24.45
CA ALA A 557 1.71 26.22 25.67
C ALA A 557 2.57 26.01 26.94
N PHE A 558 3.62 25.19 26.83
CA PHE A 558 4.57 24.97 27.91
C PHE A 558 5.34 26.25 28.28
N GLU A 559 5.86 26.97 27.28
CA GLU A 559 6.53 28.26 27.50
C GLU A 559 5.55 29.33 28.04
N MET A 560 4.30 29.34 27.57
CA MET A 560 3.26 30.22 28.10
C MET A 560 3.01 29.95 29.59
N ALA A 561 2.97 28.68 30.01
CA ALA A 561 2.79 28.32 31.41
C ALA A 561 3.97 28.79 32.29
N LEU A 562 5.20 28.65 31.82
CA LEU A 562 6.39 29.19 32.51
C LEU A 562 6.32 30.71 32.68
N GLN A 563 5.82 31.42 31.67
CA GLN A 563 5.63 32.86 31.74
C GLN A 563 4.46 33.25 32.66
N CYS A 564 3.38 32.47 32.68
CA CYS A 564 2.27 32.67 33.61
C CYS A 564 2.71 32.53 35.07
N GLU A 565 3.54 31.54 35.41
CA GLU A 565 4.10 31.39 36.75
C GLU A 565 4.94 32.60 37.17
N LYS A 566 5.84 33.05 36.28
CA LYS A 566 6.71 34.21 36.54
C LYS A 566 5.92 35.51 36.74
N THR A 567 4.82 35.67 36.00
CA THR A 567 3.97 36.87 36.04
C THR A 567 2.80 36.76 37.01
N GLN A 568 2.66 35.63 37.71
CA GLN A 568 1.51 35.30 38.57
C GLN A 568 0.15 35.45 37.85
N THR A 569 0.13 35.15 36.55
CA THR A 569 -1.10 35.13 35.74
C THR A 569 -1.94 33.90 36.14
N ALA A 570 -3.27 34.03 36.17
CA ALA A 570 -4.21 33.03 36.67
C ALA A 570 -4.41 31.79 35.76
N LEU A 571 -3.32 31.14 35.32
CA LEU A 571 -3.40 29.85 34.63
C LEU A 571 -3.71 28.74 35.66
N LYS A 572 -4.81 28.02 35.46
CA LYS A 572 -5.23 26.93 36.37
C LYS A 572 -4.64 25.58 36.03
N THR A 573 -4.68 25.21 34.75
CA THR A 573 -4.20 23.90 34.28
C THR A 573 -3.56 24.04 32.91
N ILE A 574 -2.50 23.27 32.69
CA ILE A 574 -1.93 23.00 31.38
C ILE A 574 -2.19 21.54 31.03
N THR A 575 -2.75 21.32 29.83
CA THR A 575 -2.91 19.99 29.25
C THR A 575 -2.15 19.91 27.93
N LEU A 576 -1.29 18.91 27.77
CA LEU A 576 -0.56 18.64 26.54
C LEU A 576 -1.20 17.46 25.83
N LEU A 577 -1.57 17.63 24.56
CA LEU A 577 -2.28 16.64 23.75
C LEU A 577 -1.41 16.18 22.58
N ASN A 578 -0.97 14.92 22.59
CA ASN A 578 -0.07 14.32 21.60
C ASN A 578 1.28 15.06 21.45
N CYS A 579 1.80 15.65 22.53
CA CYS A 579 2.99 16.52 22.48
C CYS A 579 4.27 15.87 23.03
N SER A 580 4.19 14.66 23.58
CA SER A 580 5.32 14.03 24.29
C SER A 580 6.55 13.89 23.40
N ASN A 581 6.42 13.38 22.18
CA ASN A 581 7.55 13.20 21.27
C ASN A 581 8.22 14.53 20.87
N ASP A 582 7.42 15.57 20.58
CA ASP A 582 7.95 16.88 20.21
C ASP A 582 8.72 17.50 21.37
N ILE A 583 8.18 17.44 22.59
CA ILE A 583 8.87 17.92 23.79
C ILE A 583 10.12 17.08 24.08
N ILE A 584 10.04 15.76 23.97
CA ILE A 584 11.19 14.87 24.19
C ILE A 584 12.34 15.21 23.23
N SER A 585 12.04 15.50 21.96
CA SER A 585 13.05 15.90 20.97
C SER A 585 13.76 17.20 21.37
N VAL A 586 13.03 18.17 21.93
CA VAL A 586 13.57 19.42 22.47
C VAL A 586 14.45 19.15 23.69
N LEU A 587 14.01 18.26 24.60
CA LEU A 587 14.69 17.97 25.86
C LEU A 587 15.99 17.17 25.67
N LYS A 588 15.96 16.14 24.84
CA LYS A 588 17.13 15.27 24.61
C LYS A 588 18.25 15.98 23.84
N LYS A 589 18.00 17.18 23.29
CA LYS A 589 18.90 17.88 22.35
C LYS A 589 19.49 16.90 21.34
N GLU A 590 18.65 15.96 20.86
CA GLU A 590 19.08 15.06 19.81
C GLU A 590 19.61 15.94 18.68
N ASP A 591 20.82 15.64 18.18
CA ASP A 591 21.48 16.46 17.19
C ASP A 591 20.71 16.31 15.86
N THR A 592 19.60 17.03 15.74
CA THR A 592 18.73 17.06 14.56
C THR A 592 19.38 17.83 13.41
N ARG A 593 20.66 18.20 13.53
CA ARG A 593 21.53 18.60 12.41
C ARG A 593 21.86 17.40 11.52
N HIS A 594 20.86 16.62 11.15
CA HIS A 594 20.92 15.82 9.95
C HIS A 594 21.12 16.78 8.77
N LYS A 595 21.98 16.41 7.81
CA LYS A 595 22.23 17.18 6.58
C LYS A 595 20.96 17.51 5.77
N ASN A 596 19.79 16.97 6.17
CA ASN A 596 18.51 17.04 5.47
C ASN A 596 17.31 17.35 6.39
N SER A 597 17.48 18.01 7.54
CA SER A 597 16.35 18.32 8.46
C SER A 597 15.21 19.06 7.77
N GLU A 598 15.54 20.00 6.88
CA GLU A 598 14.59 20.71 6.03
C GLU A 598 13.80 19.79 5.09
N VAL A 599 14.44 18.80 4.48
CA VAL A 599 13.77 17.83 3.59
C VAL A 599 12.78 17.00 4.37
N ILE A 600 13.17 16.55 5.57
CA ILE A 600 12.28 15.79 6.47
C ILE A 600 11.08 16.65 6.89
N ALA A 601 11.29 17.92 7.22
CA ALA A 601 10.22 18.85 7.55
C ALA A 601 9.25 19.07 6.38
N LEU A 602 9.76 19.22 5.16
CA LEU A 602 8.95 19.38 3.95
C LEU A 602 8.15 18.12 3.61
N CYS A 603 8.70 16.92 3.78
CA CYS A 603 7.95 15.68 3.65
C CYS A 603 6.82 15.58 4.70
N LYS A 604 7.12 15.87 5.97
CA LYS A 604 6.13 15.91 7.05
C LYS A 604 5.02 16.95 6.83
N PHE A 605 5.31 18.03 6.10
CA PHE A 605 4.30 18.99 5.68
C PHE A 605 3.30 18.35 4.70
N VAL A 606 3.78 17.59 3.72
CA VAL A 606 2.92 16.95 2.71
C VAL A 606 2.13 15.77 3.30
N GLU A 607 2.74 14.98 4.17
CA GLU A 607 2.10 13.85 4.89
C GLU A 607 0.86 14.29 5.70
N GLN A 608 0.71 15.59 6.03
CA GLN A 608 -0.50 16.09 6.69
C GLN A 608 -1.74 16.07 5.79
N PHE A 609 -1.54 16.01 4.47
CA PHE A 609 -2.61 16.13 3.49
C PHE A 609 -2.75 14.88 2.62
N THR A 610 -1.95 13.84 2.86
CA THR A 610 -2.00 12.60 2.09
C THR A 610 -1.66 11.38 2.95
N ASP A 611 -2.40 10.30 2.72
CA ASP A 611 -2.05 8.96 3.23
C ASP A 611 -1.11 8.21 2.27
N GLY A 612 -0.67 8.87 1.19
CA GLY A 612 0.23 8.33 0.18
C GLY A 612 1.69 8.39 0.61
N ASP A 613 2.52 7.57 -0.03
CA ASP A 613 3.96 7.55 0.19
C ASP A 613 4.63 8.82 -0.36
N VAL A 614 5.36 9.55 0.49
CA VAL A 614 6.12 10.75 0.13
C VAL A 614 7.61 10.48 -0.13
N SER A 615 8.03 9.22 -0.18
CA SER A 615 9.43 8.82 -0.41
C SER A 615 9.95 9.33 -1.76
N VAL A 616 9.12 9.34 -2.81
CA VAL A 616 9.45 9.93 -4.12
C VAL A 616 9.72 11.44 -4.00
N LEU A 617 8.85 12.17 -3.28
CA LEU A 617 9.04 13.60 -3.02
C LEU A 617 10.33 13.83 -2.21
N ARG A 618 10.62 12.96 -1.23
CA ARG A 618 11.82 13.04 -0.41
C ARG A 618 13.09 12.96 -1.27
N GLU A 619 13.16 11.99 -2.18
CA GLU A 619 14.29 11.84 -3.10
C GLU A 619 14.45 13.03 -4.05
N GLU A 620 13.33 13.60 -4.52
CA GLU A 620 13.37 14.79 -5.37
C GLU A 620 13.89 16.02 -4.60
N LEU A 621 13.43 16.23 -3.37
CA LEU A 621 13.90 17.32 -2.50
C LEU A 621 15.39 17.20 -2.15
N MET A 622 15.91 15.98 -2.07
CA MET A 622 17.33 15.69 -1.84
C MET A 622 18.24 16.12 -3.02
N LYS A 623 17.70 16.18 -4.24
CA LYS A 623 18.44 16.62 -5.45
C LYS A 623 18.65 18.14 -5.47
N HIS A 624 17.86 18.90 -4.72
CA HIS A 624 17.93 20.35 -4.66
C HIS A 624 18.81 20.83 -3.50
N ALA A 625 19.71 21.79 -3.77
CA ALA A 625 20.62 22.36 -2.78
C ALA A 625 20.06 23.62 -2.09
N SER A 626 19.07 24.29 -2.69
CA SER A 626 18.46 25.52 -2.18
C SER A 626 17.10 25.27 -1.53
N GLN A 627 16.85 25.90 -0.38
CA GLN A 627 15.55 25.90 0.29
C GLN A 627 14.43 26.40 -0.63
N SER A 628 14.69 27.43 -1.44
CA SER A 628 13.70 27.96 -2.39
C SER A 628 13.32 26.95 -3.48
N GLN A 629 14.28 26.16 -3.95
CA GLN A 629 14.02 25.10 -4.94
C GLN A 629 13.17 23.99 -4.31
N ARG A 630 13.49 23.58 -3.08
CA ARG A 630 12.74 22.56 -2.34
C ARG A 630 11.31 22.98 -2.04
N ILE A 631 11.08 24.22 -1.63
CA ILE A 631 9.73 24.78 -1.43
C ILE A 631 8.96 24.75 -2.76
N GLN A 632 9.59 25.14 -3.87
CA GLN A 632 8.94 25.10 -5.20
C GLN A 632 8.59 23.66 -5.62
N THR A 633 9.46 22.68 -5.36
CA THR A 633 9.19 21.26 -5.64
C THR A 633 7.98 20.76 -4.84
N VAL A 634 7.88 21.09 -3.55
CA VAL A 634 6.69 20.76 -2.74
C VAL A 634 5.44 21.45 -3.25
N LEU A 635 5.55 22.73 -3.63
CA LEU A 635 4.43 23.49 -4.17
C LEU A 635 3.90 22.84 -5.45
N ASN A 636 4.79 22.49 -6.39
CA ASN A 636 4.45 21.78 -7.63
C ASN A 636 3.86 20.39 -7.35
N TYR A 637 4.37 19.68 -6.35
CA TYR A 637 3.88 18.37 -5.95
C TYR A 637 2.42 18.44 -5.47
N ILE A 638 2.11 19.43 -4.63
CA ILE A 638 0.74 19.68 -4.14
C ILE A 638 -0.16 20.15 -5.27
N THR A 639 0.30 21.08 -6.12
CA THR A 639 -0.51 21.66 -7.20
C THR A 639 -0.82 20.71 -8.34
N SER A 640 0.06 19.74 -8.61
CA SER A 640 -0.19 18.68 -9.58
C SER A 640 -1.27 17.67 -9.15
N SER A 641 -1.65 17.67 -7.87
CA SER A 641 -2.47 16.62 -7.24
C SER A 641 -3.82 17.13 -6.71
N CYS A 642 -4.12 18.42 -6.85
CA CYS A 642 -5.33 19.06 -6.33
C CYS A 642 -5.85 20.12 -7.30
N GLN A 643 -7.17 20.27 -7.44
CA GLN A 643 -7.75 21.48 -8.05
C GLN A 643 -7.64 22.64 -7.03
N ILE A 644 -6.83 23.65 -7.33
CA ILE A 644 -6.48 24.73 -6.37
C ILE A 644 -7.20 26.03 -6.68
N THR A 645 -7.47 26.80 -5.61
CA THR A 645 -8.04 28.14 -5.59
C THR A 645 -7.04 29.29 -5.28
N ASN A 646 -5.84 29.06 -4.72
CA ASN A 646 -4.76 30.07 -4.57
C ASN A 646 -3.36 29.48 -4.23
N GLU A 647 -2.40 29.55 -5.15
CA GLU A 647 -1.01 29.03 -4.99
C GLU A 647 -0.21 29.78 -3.91
N ASN A 648 -0.47 31.08 -3.71
CA ASN A 648 0.25 31.90 -2.73
C ASN A 648 0.00 31.47 -1.27
N ASP A 649 -1.19 30.95 -0.97
CA ASP A 649 -1.54 30.52 0.38
C ASP A 649 -0.83 29.22 0.74
N ILE A 650 -0.65 28.31 -0.22
CA ILE A 650 0.11 27.06 -0.06
C ILE A 650 1.59 27.39 0.15
N HIS A 651 2.17 28.27 -0.68
CA HIS A 651 3.54 28.73 -0.50
C HIS A 651 3.76 29.35 0.89
N CYS A 652 2.87 30.23 1.33
CA CYS A 652 2.94 30.83 2.67
C CYS A 652 2.78 29.79 3.80
N ALA A 653 1.97 28.75 3.60
CA ALA A 653 1.80 27.66 4.56
C ALA A 653 3.07 26.79 4.69
N ILE A 654 3.72 26.46 3.56
CA ILE A 654 5.02 25.75 3.54
C ILE A 654 6.08 26.55 4.31
N CYS A 655 6.22 27.85 4.01
CA CYS A 655 7.18 28.72 4.70
C CYS A 655 6.88 28.82 6.20
N SER A 656 5.60 28.94 6.57
CA SER A 656 5.17 28.99 7.97
C SER A 656 5.49 27.70 8.71
N TYR A 657 5.35 26.54 8.06
CA TYR A 657 5.67 25.24 8.66
C TYR A 657 7.17 25.10 8.94
N LEU A 658 8.04 25.46 8.00
CA LEU A 658 9.49 25.47 8.20
C LEU A 658 9.90 26.40 9.34
N GLN A 659 9.24 27.57 9.45
CA GLN A 659 9.49 28.50 10.56
C GLN A 659 9.12 27.90 11.92
N LYS A 660 7.99 27.20 12.02
CA LYS A 660 7.58 26.51 13.26
C LYS A 660 8.61 25.45 13.67
N GLN A 661 9.08 24.64 12.72
CA GLN A 661 10.11 23.64 12.98
C GLN A 661 11.41 24.27 13.49
N LYS A 662 11.84 25.37 12.87
CA LYS A 662 13.03 26.11 13.31
C LYS A 662 12.88 26.68 14.73
N LEU A 663 11.69 27.15 15.11
CA LEU A 663 11.41 27.60 16.48
C LEU A 663 11.57 26.47 17.51
N VAL A 664 11.13 25.26 17.15
CA VAL A 664 11.25 24.07 18.00
C VAL A 664 12.71 23.65 18.15
N GLU A 665 13.46 23.59 17.05
CA GLU A 665 14.87 23.20 17.03
C GLU A 665 15.76 24.05 17.95
N ILE A 666 15.47 25.36 18.04
CA ILE A 666 16.30 26.30 18.82
C ILE A 666 15.77 26.54 20.24
N TYR A 667 14.60 25.99 20.60
CA TYR A 667 13.98 26.24 21.88
C TYR A 667 14.65 25.43 23.01
N THR A 668 14.77 26.04 24.18
CA THR A 668 15.16 25.35 25.41
C THR A 668 14.45 26.02 26.59
N PRO A 669 13.71 25.27 27.42
CA PRO A 669 13.06 25.82 28.62
C PRO A 669 14.08 26.45 29.56
N THR A 670 13.75 27.63 30.11
CA THR A 670 14.68 28.37 30.99
C THR A 670 14.58 27.98 32.47
N SER A 671 13.50 27.31 32.86
CA SER A 671 13.21 26.94 34.25
C SER A 671 12.28 25.73 34.27
N LYS A 672 12.22 25.04 35.42
CA LYS A 672 11.23 23.97 35.62
C LYS A 672 9.85 24.55 35.90
N LEU A 673 8.82 23.99 35.29
CA LEU A 673 7.42 24.34 35.52
C LEU A 673 6.95 23.78 36.88
N LEU A 674 6.42 24.62 37.75
CA LEU A 674 5.92 24.23 39.08
C LEU A 674 4.47 23.73 39.05
N LEU A 675 3.68 24.15 38.06
CA LEU A 675 2.28 23.83 37.87
C LEU A 675 2.10 22.35 37.54
N ASP A 676 1.01 21.77 38.05
CA ASP A 676 0.60 20.42 37.70
C ASP A 676 0.27 20.34 36.20
N ILE A 677 0.82 19.32 35.53
CA ILE A 677 0.68 19.11 34.10
C ILE A 677 -0.08 17.82 33.80
N ASN A 678 -1.01 17.93 32.87
CA ASN A 678 -1.74 16.78 32.34
C ASN A 678 -1.25 16.50 30.92
N ILE A 679 -0.92 15.25 30.63
CA ILE A 679 -0.44 14.80 29.32
C ILE A 679 -1.42 13.75 28.83
N ILE A 680 -2.03 13.98 27.67
CA ILE A 680 -2.92 13.04 27.00
C ILE A 680 -2.25 12.57 25.72
N GLU A 681 -2.08 11.26 25.58
CA GLU A 681 -1.42 10.63 24.44
C GLU A 681 -2.32 9.61 23.77
N SER A 682 -2.25 9.55 22.45
CA SER A 682 -2.87 8.50 21.66
C SER A 682 -2.10 7.18 21.80
N SER A 683 -2.81 6.09 22.09
CA SER A 683 -2.28 4.71 22.09
C SER A 683 -2.15 4.11 20.69
N GLY A 684 -2.52 4.84 19.64
CA GLY A 684 -2.42 4.41 18.24
C GLY A 684 -1.06 4.64 17.59
N MET A 685 -0.13 5.35 18.24
CA MET A 685 1.20 5.60 17.69
C MET A 685 2.16 4.43 17.99
N ALA A 686 2.74 3.84 16.94
CA ALA A 686 3.63 2.67 17.02
C ALA A 686 4.92 2.91 17.86
N LEU A 687 5.24 4.17 18.15
CA LEU A 687 6.40 4.63 18.92
C LEU A 687 6.00 5.56 20.09
N ALA A 688 4.77 5.46 20.62
CA ALA A 688 4.39 6.28 21.78
C ALA A 688 5.25 5.88 23.00
N PRO A 689 6.06 6.80 23.57
CA PRO A 689 6.89 6.50 24.73
C PRO A 689 6.03 5.95 25.87
N ASP A 690 6.60 5.07 26.69
CA ASP A 690 5.84 4.49 27.78
C ASP A 690 5.48 5.57 28.82
N ILE A 691 4.42 5.37 29.60
CA ILE A 691 4.00 6.33 30.63
C ILE A 691 5.16 6.63 31.59
N SER A 692 5.98 5.63 31.90
CA SER A 692 7.18 5.78 32.73
C SER A 692 8.23 6.64 32.06
N GLU A 693 8.50 6.45 30.77
CA GLU A 693 9.48 7.23 30.00
C GLU A 693 9.05 8.71 29.87
N ILE A 694 7.77 8.96 29.58
CA ILE A 694 7.22 10.33 29.55
C ILE A 694 7.42 11.00 30.91
N LYS A 695 7.11 10.31 32.02
CA LYS A 695 7.27 10.87 33.36
C LYS A 695 8.72 11.15 33.70
N GLU A 696 9.63 10.23 33.39
CA GLU A 696 11.08 10.40 33.63
C GLU A 696 11.64 11.62 32.91
N LEU A 697 11.29 11.80 31.63
CA LEU A 697 11.78 12.91 30.82
C LEU A 697 11.17 14.25 31.26
N PHE A 698 9.88 14.28 31.63
CA PHE A 698 9.25 15.51 32.09
C PHE A 698 9.72 15.95 33.49
N ILE A 699 10.27 15.07 34.34
CA ILE A 699 10.88 15.47 35.63
C ILE A 699 12.06 16.44 35.43
N GLU A 700 12.73 16.41 34.28
CA GLU A 700 13.82 17.33 33.98
C GLU A 700 13.35 18.78 33.82
N VAL A 701 12.10 18.99 33.41
CA VAL A 701 11.52 20.32 33.12
C VAL A 701 10.25 20.65 33.87
N CYS A 702 9.72 19.75 34.68
CA CYS A 702 8.58 19.96 35.57
C CYS A 702 8.93 19.55 37.00
N SER A 703 8.52 20.37 37.96
CA SER A 703 8.54 20.06 39.39
C SER A 703 7.11 19.81 39.94
N GLY A 704 6.07 20.23 39.22
CA GLY A 704 4.67 19.94 39.54
C GLY A 704 4.28 18.48 39.30
N LYS A 705 3.07 18.10 39.71
CA LYS A 705 2.57 16.73 39.51
C LYS A 705 2.33 16.46 38.02
N ILE A 706 2.92 15.37 37.52
CA ILE A 706 2.78 14.92 36.13
C ILE A 706 1.73 13.81 36.05
N SER A 707 0.59 14.09 35.43
CA SER A 707 -0.48 13.11 35.17
C SER A 707 -0.48 12.73 33.68
N VAL A 708 -0.31 11.45 33.37
CA VAL A 708 -0.26 10.95 31.98
C VAL A 708 -1.45 10.03 31.71
N HIS A 709 -2.16 10.27 30.62
CA HIS A 709 -3.37 9.57 30.20
C HIS A 709 -3.18 9.03 28.78
N LYS A 710 -3.09 7.71 28.60
CA LYS A 710 -3.12 7.07 27.28
C LYS A 710 -4.56 6.72 26.92
N LEU A 711 -5.04 7.17 25.76
CA LEU A 711 -6.41 6.92 25.28
C LEU A 711 -6.37 6.31 23.87
N SER A 712 -7.44 5.64 23.45
CA SER A 712 -7.50 4.93 22.16
C SER A 712 -8.22 5.77 21.12
N TYR A 713 -7.58 6.85 20.67
CA TYR A 713 -8.08 7.72 19.60
C TYR A 713 -7.04 7.98 18.50
N SER A 714 -7.46 8.31 17.28
CA SER A 714 -6.55 8.67 16.17
C SER A 714 -5.89 10.04 16.35
N LYS A 715 -4.62 10.21 15.90
CA LYS A 715 -3.89 11.50 16.03
C LYS A 715 -4.67 12.70 15.46
N HIS A 716 -5.41 12.49 14.38
CA HIS A 716 -6.15 13.53 13.66
C HIS A 716 -7.59 13.74 14.17
N LEU A 717 -8.04 13.03 15.21
CA LEU A 717 -9.42 13.08 15.72
C LEU A 717 -10.47 12.87 14.61
N SER A 718 -10.20 11.90 13.72
CA SER A 718 -10.94 11.74 12.46
C SER A 718 -12.33 11.12 12.65
N THR A 719 -12.61 10.46 13.78
CA THR A 719 -13.90 9.83 14.07
C THR A 719 -14.63 10.50 15.24
N GLU A 720 -15.96 10.37 15.29
CA GLU A 720 -16.73 10.89 16.43
C GLU A 720 -16.43 10.13 17.73
N GLU A 721 -16.02 8.86 17.65
CA GLU A 721 -15.59 8.07 18.81
C GLU A 721 -14.28 8.61 19.40
N ASP A 722 -13.32 8.98 18.54
CA ASP A 722 -12.07 9.65 18.95
C ASP A 722 -12.35 10.94 19.75
N LYS A 723 -13.27 11.75 19.21
CA LYS A 723 -13.68 13.02 19.80
C LYS A 723 -14.42 12.81 21.12
N GLU A 724 -15.24 11.78 21.24
CA GLU A 724 -15.95 11.44 22.48
C GLU A 724 -14.99 10.99 23.59
N GLN A 725 -13.98 10.17 23.26
CA GLN A 725 -12.96 9.74 24.23
C GLN A 725 -12.13 10.91 24.74
N LEU A 726 -11.65 11.77 23.82
CA LEU A 726 -10.90 12.96 24.20
C LEU A 726 -11.75 13.93 25.02
N PHE A 727 -13.02 14.13 24.65
CA PHE A 727 -13.98 14.91 25.42
C PHE A 727 -14.11 14.40 26.86
N LYS A 728 -14.31 13.09 27.06
CA LYS A 728 -14.44 12.48 28.40
C LYS A 728 -13.19 12.71 29.26
N ALA A 729 -12.01 12.73 28.66
CA ALA A 729 -10.76 13.01 29.37
C ALA A 729 -10.63 14.50 29.72
N LEU A 730 -10.82 15.39 28.73
CA LEU A 730 -10.75 16.84 28.96
C LEU A 730 -11.78 17.31 30.01
N LYS A 731 -13.00 16.77 29.99
CA LYS A 731 -14.05 17.08 30.99
C LYS A 731 -13.67 16.70 32.43
N LYS A 732 -12.76 15.74 32.62
CA LYS A 732 -12.28 15.34 33.96
C LYS A 732 -11.13 16.21 34.46
N ILE A 733 -10.40 16.82 33.54
CA ILE A 733 -9.16 17.57 33.80
C ILE A 733 -9.46 19.07 33.94
N VAL A 734 -10.28 19.56 33.03
CA VAL A 734 -10.70 20.95 32.90
C VAL A 734 -12.12 21.04 33.40
#